data_AF-A0AAV5FH80-F1
#
_entry.id   AF-A0AAV5FH80-F1
#
_cell.length_a   1.000
_cell.length_b   1.000
_cell.length_c   1.000
_cell.angle_alpha   90.00
_cell.angle_beta   90.00
_cell.angle_gamma   90.00
#
_symmetry.space_group_name_H-M   'P 1'
#
loop_
_entity.id
_entity.type
_entity.pdbx_description
1 polymer ?
#
loop_
_entity_poly.entity_id
_entity_poly.type
_entity_poly.pdbx_seq_one_letter_code
_entity_poly.pdbx_strand_id
1 'polypeptide(L)'
;MAKGGGSGGGEPIPLSRFGALVAQLESVVASARQKPPDALLCFDLLSELSSAIDEAPKETIQLWQRKCEDALQSLLVLGARRPVRRLASSAMGRIIEKGDAISVYSRAGTLQGWLVDMKRAEPMACAGAAQCLGEIYRLFGRKITAGLIETSSIVARLMKYHEDFVRQDALLLLENALEGSGGGGAAAAYLEAFRIIMRGGVSDKSFIVRVAAARCLKAFANIGGPGLGMTDLDTSMTSCVKGLEDTISSVRDSFAEALGAILALSVNPDAQVMKGGKKQSAPAKKFEDGVQKHLILPFVKAHGANAKKLRIGLALSWVFFLQVPSEFKDVLDNTVVAALSHSSAHVRVEAALTLRALAEVDPTCVGGLVSYGVTTLHALRETVSFDKGKNLNLELDLLHGQATVLAALVAISPKLLLGYPARLPKSVLELSKKMLNGFSRNPVAAIAEREAGWLLLASLLASMPKEELEDQVFDVLLLWAAPFTGNPESYLRHIQDWASELRVLSVAIEALTAFIRSFVYPIITTVDGGILLNPVLAYLGGALSLISSLSSKQVPNVKSALDLFTTRTLMAYKSLSNPVVYKSEHQQMLQLCSSPFRDSFEDELRAFDGGFDGFLPCVWDDEINSFPQARSLLGDLTTSTDMSYTASVALSLGCIHRRLFHYDTLAL
;
A
#
# COMPACT_ATOMS: atom_id res chain seq x y z
N MET A 1 -37.07 81.32 -8.94
CA MET A 1 -36.32 81.09 -10.19
C MET A 1 -35.54 79.81 -10.05
N ALA A 2 -35.79 78.86 -10.95
CA ALA A 2 -35.07 77.60 -11.06
C ALA A 2 -33.64 77.80 -11.60
N LYS A 3 -32.71 76.95 -11.15
CA LYS A 3 -31.57 76.34 -11.87
C LYS A 3 -31.20 75.10 -11.05
N GLY A 4 -31.22 73.85 -11.51
CA GLY A 4 -31.20 73.32 -12.86
C GLY A 4 -29.82 72.73 -13.18
N GLY A 5 -29.66 71.42 -12.98
CA GLY A 5 -28.77 70.55 -13.76
C GLY A 5 -27.31 70.40 -13.33
N GLY A 6 -26.94 69.17 -12.99
CA GLY A 6 -25.54 68.75 -12.82
C GLY A 6 -25.48 67.27 -12.42
N SER A 7 -25.77 66.38 -13.36
CA SER A 7 -25.60 64.93 -13.20
C SER A 7 -24.17 64.62 -12.78
N GLY A 8 -23.99 64.10 -11.57
CA GLY A 8 -22.75 63.45 -11.17
C GLY A 8 -22.61 62.15 -11.96
N GLY A 9 -22.10 62.25 -13.19
CA GLY A 9 -21.59 61.11 -13.92
C GLY A 9 -20.47 60.51 -13.11
N GLY A 10 -20.71 59.33 -12.54
CA GLY A 10 -19.66 58.54 -11.92
C GLY A 10 -18.55 58.34 -12.96
N GLU A 11 -17.33 58.75 -12.61
CA GLU A 11 -16.17 58.49 -13.45
C GLU A 11 -16.11 56.98 -13.78
N PRO A 12 -15.86 56.61 -15.04
CA PRO A 12 -15.71 55.21 -15.40
C PRO A 12 -14.46 54.66 -14.69
N ILE A 13 -14.68 53.79 -13.70
CA ILE A 13 -13.62 53.05 -13.02
C ILE A 13 -12.76 52.38 -14.11
N PRO A 14 -11.43 52.60 -14.14
CA PRO A 14 -10.56 51.91 -15.08
C PRO A 14 -10.77 50.40 -14.97
N LEU A 15 -11.15 49.74 -16.06
CA LEU A 15 -11.37 48.29 -16.11
C LEU A 15 -10.04 47.58 -15.86
N SER A 16 -9.81 47.21 -14.60
CA SER A 16 -8.73 46.28 -14.25
C SER A 16 -8.92 44.98 -15.02
N ARG A 17 -7.82 44.24 -15.27
CA ARG A 17 -7.86 42.91 -15.90
C ARG A 17 -8.93 42.02 -15.24
N PHE A 18 -8.99 42.05 -13.90
CA PHE A 18 -10.01 41.35 -13.13
C PHE A 18 -11.44 41.83 -13.44
N GLY A 19 -11.70 43.15 -13.39
CA GLY A 19 -13.02 43.70 -13.68
C GLY A 19 -13.50 43.40 -15.10
N ALA A 20 -12.59 43.37 -16.08
CA ALA A 20 -12.91 43.01 -17.46
C ALA A 20 -13.34 41.54 -17.58
N LEU A 21 -12.66 40.62 -16.90
CA LEU A 21 -13.01 39.20 -16.88
C LEU A 21 -14.35 38.94 -16.18
N VAL A 22 -14.64 39.68 -15.10
CA VAL A 22 -15.95 39.64 -14.41
C VAL A 22 -17.07 40.08 -15.34
N ALA A 23 -16.89 41.20 -16.06
CA ALA A 23 -17.87 41.69 -17.01
C ALA A 23 -18.10 40.72 -18.19
N GLN A 24 -17.04 40.06 -18.67
CA GLN A 24 -17.16 39.00 -19.67
C GLN A 24 -17.97 37.82 -19.15
N LEU A 25 -17.73 37.39 -17.91
CA LEU A 25 -18.48 36.31 -17.28
C LEU A 25 -19.97 36.67 -17.10
N GLU A 26 -20.27 37.89 -16.66
CA GLU A 26 -21.65 38.42 -16.59
C GLU A 26 -22.32 38.39 -17.97
N SER A 27 -21.61 38.79 -19.03
CA SER A 27 -22.13 38.74 -20.41
C SER A 27 -22.43 37.31 -20.86
N VAL A 28 -21.53 36.36 -20.58
CA VAL A 28 -21.72 34.94 -20.92
C VAL A 28 -22.98 34.41 -20.23
N VAL A 29 -23.13 34.67 -18.93
CA VAL A 29 -24.29 34.25 -18.13
C VAL A 29 -25.57 34.91 -18.62
N ALA A 30 -25.56 36.20 -18.94
CA ALA A 30 -26.74 36.92 -19.42
C ALA A 30 -27.24 36.37 -20.76
N SER A 31 -26.30 35.97 -21.64
CA SER A 31 -26.62 35.37 -22.95
C SER A 31 -27.14 33.94 -22.87
N ALA A 32 -27.01 33.28 -21.71
CA ALA A 32 -27.33 31.86 -21.53
C ALA A 32 -28.80 31.50 -21.80
N ARG A 33 -29.72 32.48 -21.72
CA ARG A 33 -31.15 32.29 -22.06
C ARG A 33 -31.37 32.03 -23.55
N GLN A 34 -30.45 32.44 -24.41
CA GLN A 34 -30.54 32.32 -25.86
C GLN A 34 -29.66 31.18 -26.38
N LYS A 35 -28.46 31.03 -25.83
CA LYS A 35 -27.50 29.99 -26.20
C LYS A 35 -26.78 29.48 -24.95
N PRO A 36 -26.72 28.16 -24.71
CA PRO A 36 -25.99 27.63 -23.56
C PRO A 36 -24.52 28.07 -23.60
N PRO A 37 -23.90 28.40 -22.45
CA PRO A 37 -22.49 28.82 -22.40
C PRO A 37 -21.57 27.78 -23.04
N ASP A 38 -20.65 28.23 -23.90
CA ASP A 38 -19.63 27.35 -24.46
C ASP A 38 -18.66 26.89 -23.37
N ALA A 39 -18.48 25.58 -23.25
CA ALA A 39 -17.74 25.01 -22.13
C ALA A 39 -16.24 25.31 -22.18
N LEU A 40 -15.65 25.43 -23.37
CA LEU A 40 -14.23 25.75 -23.53
C LEU A 40 -14.00 27.22 -23.22
N LEU A 41 -14.85 28.10 -23.77
CA LEU A 41 -14.83 29.53 -23.46
C LEU A 41 -14.95 29.78 -21.95
N CYS A 42 -15.90 29.12 -21.27
CA CYS A 42 -16.04 29.26 -19.82
C CYS A 42 -14.82 28.73 -19.06
N PHE A 43 -14.19 27.66 -19.54
CA PHE A 43 -12.99 27.10 -18.91
C PHE A 43 -11.80 28.06 -18.99
N ASP A 44 -11.54 28.61 -20.18
CA ASP A 44 -10.46 29.56 -20.41
C ASP A 44 -10.70 30.84 -19.60
N LEU A 45 -11.92 31.38 -19.66
CA LEU A 45 -12.31 32.58 -18.90
C LEU A 45 -12.15 32.39 -17.39
N LEU A 46 -12.57 31.25 -16.82
CA LEU A 46 -12.44 30.99 -15.38
C LEU A 46 -10.99 30.71 -14.95
N SER A 47 -10.17 30.15 -15.85
CA SER A 47 -8.75 29.94 -15.61
C SER A 47 -8.01 31.28 -15.55
N GLU A 48 -8.29 32.18 -16.50
CA GLU A 48 -7.77 33.55 -16.48
C GLU A 48 -8.30 34.36 -15.29
N LEU A 49 -9.60 34.21 -14.96
CA LEU A 49 -10.20 34.85 -13.79
C LEU A 49 -9.49 34.43 -12.50
N SER A 50 -9.14 33.15 -12.37
CA SER A 50 -8.41 32.64 -11.21
C SER A 50 -7.04 33.30 -11.06
N SER A 51 -6.25 33.39 -12.14
CA SER A 51 -4.97 34.12 -12.14
C SER A 51 -5.16 35.61 -11.83
N ALA A 52 -6.20 36.23 -12.39
CA ALA A 52 -6.50 37.63 -12.14
C ALA A 52 -6.92 37.90 -10.69
N ILE A 53 -7.63 36.96 -10.03
CA ILE A 53 -7.92 37.05 -8.58
C ILE A 53 -6.61 37.01 -7.78
N ASP A 54 -5.67 36.17 -8.19
CA ASP A 54 -4.38 36.00 -7.50
C ASP A 54 -3.47 37.23 -7.62
N GLU A 55 -3.56 37.97 -8.72
CA GLU A 55 -2.74 39.16 -8.99
C GLU A 55 -3.39 40.49 -8.54
N ALA A 56 -4.73 40.57 -8.48
CA ALA A 56 -5.42 41.83 -8.24
C ALA A 56 -5.26 42.32 -6.78
N PRO A 57 -5.16 43.65 -6.56
CA PRO A 57 -5.10 44.22 -5.23
C PRO A 57 -6.46 44.08 -4.53
N LYS A 58 -6.42 44.03 -3.19
CA LYS A 58 -7.61 43.74 -2.36
C LYS A 58 -8.76 44.70 -2.60
N GLU A 59 -8.48 45.98 -2.82
CA GLU A 59 -9.46 47.03 -3.08
C GLU A 59 -10.22 46.77 -4.39
N THR A 60 -9.50 46.27 -5.41
CA THR A 60 -10.11 45.90 -6.70
C THR A 60 -10.95 44.64 -6.56
N ILE A 61 -10.49 43.65 -5.79
CA ILE A 61 -11.28 42.44 -5.49
C ILE A 61 -12.58 42.85 -4.81
N GLN A 62 -12.53 43.64 -3.73
CA GLN A 62 -13.70 44.07 -2.97
C GLN A 62 -14.70 44.84 -3.83
N LEU A 63 -14.22 45.71 -4.72
CA LEU A 63 -15.07 46.50 -5.64
C LEU A 63 -15.89 45.61 -6.58
N TRP A 64 -15.29 44.55 -7.11
CA TRP A 64 -15.91 43.66 -8.10
C TRP A 64 -16.48 42.37 -7.52
N GLN A 65 -16.29 42.14 -6.21
CA GLN A 65 -16.59 40.88 -5.54
C GLN A 65 -18.04 40.44 -5.74
N ARG A 66 -19.00 41.32 -5.43
CA ARG A 66 -20.43 40.98 -5.48
C ARG A 66 -20.86 40.53 -6.89
N LYS A 67 -20.40 41.25 -7.92
CA LYS A 67 -20.69 40.94 -9.33
C LYS A 67 -20.08 39.61 -9.74
N CYS A 68 -18.82 39.38 -9.39
CA CYS A 68 -18.14 38.12 -9.68
C CYS A 68 -18.82 36.95 -8.99
N GLU A 69 -19.15 37.08 -7.70
CA GLU A 69 -19.90 36.07 -6.94
C GLU A 69 -21.24 35.75 -7.61
N ASP A 70 -22.04 36.77 -7.97
CA ASP A 70 -23.35 36.57 -8.58
C ASP A 70 -23.24 35.93 -9.99
N ALA A 71 -22.22 36.31 -10.77
CA ALA A 71 -21.95 35.71 -12.09
C ALA A 71 -21.50 34.24 -11.98
N LEU A 72 -20.59 33.92 -11.05
CA LEU A 72 -20.14 32.56 -10.77
C LEU A 72 -21.31 31.67 -10.31
N GLN A 73 -22.14 32.17 -9.37
CA GLN A 73 -23.32 31.46 -8.90
C GLN A 73 -24.31 31.20 -10.04
N SER A 74 -24.55 32.20 -10.88
CA SER A 74 -25.46 32.07 -12.02
C SER A 74 -24.94 31.05 -13.03
N LEU A 75 -23.64 31.03 -13.32
CA LEU A 75 -23.02 30.01 -14.18
C LEU A 75 -23.23 28.58 -13.65
N LEU A 76 -23.14 28.39 -12.33
CA LEU A 76 -23.37 27.10 -11.69
C LEU A 76 -24.84 26.66 -11.79
N VAL A 77 -25.77 27.59 -11.55
CA VAL A 77 -27.22 27.38 -11.66
C VAL A 77 -27.66 27.10 -13.10
N LEU A 78 -26.89 27.54 -14.11
CA LEU A 78 -27.10 27.19 -15.51
C LEU A 78 -26.69 25.76 -15.89
N GLY A 79 -26.15 24.97 -14.96
CA GLY A 79 -25.83 23.56 -15.21
C GLY A 79 -24.48 23.34 -15.90
N ALA A 80 -23.46 24.12 -15.54
CA ALA A 80 -22.12 23.97 -16.09
C ALA A 80 -21.50 22.56 -15.93
N ARG A 81 -20.74 22.13 -16.93
CA ARG A 81 -20.04 20.83 -16.93
C ARG A 81 -18.94 20.78 -15.87
N ARG A 82 -18.55 19.56 -15.46
CA ARG A 82 -17.64 19.29 -14.33
C ARG A 82 -16.37 20.16 -14.26
N PRO A 83 -15.60 20.35 -15.35
CA PRO A 83 -14.40 21.19 -15.30
C PRO A 83 -14.72 22.65 -14.99
N VAL A 84 -15.74 23.21 -15.66
CA VAL A 84 -16.19 24.59 -15.50
C VAL A 84 -16.74 24.83 -14.09
N ARG A 85 -17.60 23.93 -13.57
CA ARG A 85 -18.11 24.09 -12.20
C ARG A 85 -16.99 24.00 -11.15
N ARG A 86 -15.96 23.16 -11.34
CA ARG A 86 -14.79 23.08 -10.43
C ARG A 86 -14.02 24.40 -10.38
N LEU A 87 -13.72 24.97 -11.54
CA LEU A 87 -13.07 26.28 -11.60
C LEU A 87 -13.96 27.38 -11.01
N ALA A 88 -15.26 27.37 -11.30
CA ALA A 88 -16.18 28.37 -10.77
C ALA A 88 -16.32 28.29 -9.24
N SER A 89 -16.44 27.08 -8.67
CA SER A 89 -16.43 26.87 -7.21
C SER A 89 -15.11 27.33 -6.59
N SER A 90 -13.97 26.99 -7.19
CA SER A 90 -12.66 27.40 -6.71
C SER A 90 -12.48 28.92 -6.76
N ALA A 91 -12.90 29.57 -7.85
CA ALA A 91 -12.90 31.03 -7.99
C ALA A 91 -13.81 31.71 -6.95
N MET A 92 -14.99 31.12 -6.65
CA MET A 92 -15.86 31.58 -5.57
C MET A 92 -15.15 31.53 -4.21
N GLY A 93 -14.39 30.47 -3.93
CA GLY A 93 -13.58 30.37 -2.72
C GLY A 93 -12.51 31.46 -2.63
N ARG A 94 -11.69 31.58 -3.69
CA ARG A 94 -10.56 32.55 -3.74
C ARG A 94 -11.03 33.99 -3.62
N ILE A 95 -12.14 34.36 -4.26
CA ILE A 95 -12.62 35.74 -4.20
C ILE A 95 -13.14 36.12 -2.81
N ILE A 96 -13.80 35.19 -2.11
CA ILE A 96 -14.26 35.40 -0.73
C ILE A 96 -13.05 35.49 0.22
N GLU A 97 -12.01 34.68 0.00
CA GLU A 97 -10.80 34.68 0.82
C GLU A 97 -10.03 35.99 0.72
N LYS A 98 -9.86 36.51 -0.50
CA LYS A 98 -9.14 37.77 -0.74
C LYS A 98 -9.97 39.02 -0.49
N GLY A 99 -11.28 38.95 -0.71
CA GLY A 99 -12.20 40.08 -0.61
C GLY A 99 -12.70 40.33 0.81
N ASP A 100 -13.99 40.63 0.91
CA ASP A 100 -14.74 40.67 2.15
C ASP A 100 -15.22 39.26 2.53
N ALA A 101 -14.62 38.71 3.57
CA ALA A 101 -14.95 37.39 4.09
C ALA A 101 -16.35 37.31 4.74
N ILE A 102 -17.03 38.44 5.01
CA ILE A 102 -18.42 38.44 5.52
C ILE A 102 -19.39 37.92 4.45
N SER A 103 -19.04 38.03 3.17
CA SER A 103 -19.92 37.59 2.07
C SER A 103 -20.25 36.09 2.17
N VAL A 104 -19.38 35.28 2.80
CA VAL A 104 -19.56 33.84 2.99
C VAL A 104 -20.92 33.45 3.55
N TYR A 105 -21.44 34.20 4.54
CA TYR A 105 -22.74 33.93 5.17
C TYR A 105 -23.87 34.08 4.15
N SER A 106 -23.82 35.17 3.38
CA SER A 106 -24.82 35.47 2.37
C SER A 106 -24.75 34.50 1.18
N ARG A 107 -23.55 34.10 0.76
CA ARG A 107 -23.35 33.16 -0.36
C ARG A 107 -23.78 31.74 0.01
N ALA A 108 -23.34 31.24 1.15
CA ALA A 108 -23.77 29.94 1.65
C ALA A 108 -25.29 29.89 1.81
N GLY A 109 -25.89 30.91 2.43
CA GLY A 109 -27.34 30.99 2.61
C GLY A 109 -28.12 31.04 1.29
N THR A 110 -27.62 31.76 0.29
CA THR A 110 -28.29 31.85 -1.03
C THR A 110 -28.23 30.51 -1.77
N LEU A 111 -27.07 29.83 -1.76
CA LEU A 111 -26.92 28.50 -2.35
C LEU A 111 -27.79 27.45 -1.64
N GLN A 112 -27.85 27.50 -0.30
CA GLN A 112 -28.71 26.64 0.50
C GLN A 112 -30.18 26.87 0.17
N GLY A 113 -30.65 28.11 0.20
CA GLY A 113 -32.03 28.46 -0.16
C GLY A 113 -32.40 27.99 -1.56
N TRP A 114 -31.52 28.22 -2.54
CA TRP A 114 -31.72 27.76 -3.91
C TRP A 114 -31.81 26.23 -4.00
N LEU A 115 -31.02 25.48 -3.23
CA LEU A 115 -31.09 24.01 -3.17
C LEU A 115 -32.33 23.49 -2.41
N VAL A 116 -32.95 24.32 -1.57
CA VAL A 116 -34.18 23.99 -0.81
C VAL A 116 -35.44 24.16 -1.65
N ASP A 117 -35.56 25.28 -2.36
CA ASP A 117 -36.80 25.68 -3.04
C ASP A 117 -37.13 24.83 -4.30
N MET A 118 -36.25 23.91 -4.68
CA MET A 118 -36.33 23.23 -5.96
C MET A 118 -37.15 21.94 -5.94
N LYS A 119 -38.38 22.02 -6.48
CA LYS A 119 -39.19 20.82 -6.74
C LYS A 119 -38.75 20.01 -7.97
N ARG A 120 -38.03 20.59 -8.94
CA ARG A 120 -37.41 19.93 -10.12
C ARG A 120 -36.32 20.80 -10.78
N ALA A 121 -35.23 21.10 -10.07
CA ALA A 121 -34.07 21.72 -10.70
C ALA A 121 -33.37 20.74 -11.66
N GLU A 122 -32.71 21.26 -12.68
CA GLU A 122 -31.91 20.44 -13.60
C GLU A 122 -30.78 19.73 -12.81
N PRO A 123 -30.58 18.41 -12.97
CA PRO A 123 -29.56 17.66 -12.23
C PRO A 123 -28.17 18.31 -12.23
N MET A 124 -27.76 18.89 -13.36
CA MET A 124 -26.47 19.57 -13.51
C MET A 124 -26.38 20.85 -12.67
N ALA A 125 -27.48 21.61 -12.55
CA ALA A 125 -27.53 22.82 -11.74
C ALA A 125 -27.46 22.47 -10.24
N CYS A 126 -28.16 21.41 -9.81
CA CYS A 126 -28.05 20.87 -8.46
C CYS A 126 -26.61 20.48 -8.11
N ALA A 127 -25.96 19.73 -9.01
CA ALA A 127 -24.57 19.32 -8.85
C ALA A 127 -23.62 20.53 -8.77
N GLY A 128 -23.79 21.54 -9.63
CA GLY A 128 -23.01 22.78 -9.60
C GLY A 128 -23.14 23.55 -8.28
N ALA A 129 -24.39 23.78 -7.84
CA ALA A 129 -24.66 24.49 -6.59
C ALA A 129 -24.14 23.72 -5.36
N ALA A 130 -24.35 22.39 -5.30
CA ALA A 130 -23.84 21.55 -4.23
C ALA A 130 -22.30 21.57 -4.16
N GLN A 131 -21.62 21.47 -5.31
CA GLN A 131 -20.17 21.51 -5.38
C GLN A 131 -19.61 22.86 -4.89
N CYS A 132 -20.25 23.97 -5.27
CA CYS A 132 -19.83 25.30 -4.82
C CYS A 132 -20.07 25.52 -3.33
N LEU A 133 -21.22 25.05 -2.81
CA LEU A 133 -21.49 25.10 -1.37
C LEU A 133 -20.47 24.24 -0.60
N GLY A 134 -20.08 23.09 -1.15
CA GLY A 134 -19.04 22.22 -0.59
C GLY A 134 -17.69 22.93 -0.52
N GLU A 135 -17.28 23.60 -1.59
CA GLU A 135 -16.03 24.36 -1.61
C GLU A 135 -16.03 25.51 -0.59
N ILE A 136 -17.16 26.23 -0.45
CA ILE A 136 -17.33 27.25 0.59
C ILE A 136 -17.19 26.65 1.99
N TYR A 137 -17.78 25.47 2.22
CA TYR A 137 -17.63 24.75 3.48
C TYR A 137 -16.18 24.31 3.74
N ARG A 138 -15.49 23.78 2.72
CA ARG A 138 -14.10 23.33 2.83
C ARG A 138 -13.18 24.45 3.31
N LEU A 139 -13.37 25.66 2.77
CA LEU A 139 -12.54 26.83 3.08
C LEU A 139 -12.98 27.57 4.36
N PHE A 140 -14.28 27.68 4.59
CA PHE A 140 -14.84 28.58 5.60
C PHE A 140 -15.76 27.90 6.62
N GLY A 141 -15.82 26.57 6.65
CA GLY A 141 -16.79 25.78 7.42
C GLY A 141 -16.87 26.16 8.90
N ARG A 142 -15.73 26.44 9.54
CA ARG A 142 -15.66 26.93 10.94
C ARG A 142 -16.49 28.20 11.19
N LYS A 143 -16.71 29.04 10.18
CA LYS A 143 -17.52 30.28 10.29
C LYS A 143 -19.01 30.04 10.09
N ILE A 144 -19.39 28.96 9.38
CA ILE A 144 -20.76 28.70 8.92
C ILE A 144 -21.33 27.37 9.45
N THR A 145 -20.86 26.94 10.64
CA THR A 145 -21.29 25.69 11.28
C THR A 145 -22.79 25.65 11.59
N ALA A 146 -23.44 26.80 11.79
CA ALA A 146 -24.88 26.91 11.99
C ALA A 146 -25.70 26.39 10.79
N GLY A 147 -25.16 26.48 9.56
CA GLY A 147 -25.82 26.01 8.35
C GLY A 147 -25.73 24.49 8.12
N LEU A 148 -25.02 23.74 8.96
CA LEU A 148 -24.79 22.31 8.75
C LEU A 148 -26.07 21.48 8.82
N ILE A 149 -27.04 21.88 9.65
CA ILE A 149 -28.33 21.17 9.77
C ILE A 149 -29.08 21.26 8.42
N GLU A 150 -29.18 22.45 7.84
CA GLU A 150 -29.83 22.66 6.54
C GLU A 150 -29.06 21.93 5.43
N THR A 151 -27.72 22.01 5.46
CA THR A 151 -26.87 21.31 4.49
C THR A 151 -27.08 19.80 4.53
N SER A 152 -27.22 19.21 5.72
CA SER A 152 -27.51 17.77 5.87
C SER A 152 -28.88 17.41 5.29
N SER A 153 -29.89 18.26 5.50
CA SER A 153 -31.23 18.13 4.90
C SER A 153 -31.18 18.21 3.36
N ILE A 154 -30.40 19.15 2.81
CA ILE A 154 -30.17 19.29 1.37
C ILE A 154 -29.51 18.03 0.81
N VAL A 155 -28.45 17.53 1.44
CA VAL A 155 -27.77 16.30 1.01
C VAL A 155 -28.73 15.11 1.02
N ALA A 156 -29.58 14.96 2.06
CA ALA A 156 -30.60 13.92 2.11
C ALA A 156 -31.61 13.99 0.93
N ARG A 157 -31.91 15.20 0.45
CA ARG A 157 -32.77 15.42 -0.74
C ARG A 157 -32.03 15.05 -2.02
N LEU A 158 -30.79 15.50 -2.19
CA LEU A 158 -29.98 15.22 -3.38
C LEU A 158 -29.67 13.73 -3.55
N MET A 159 -29.51 12.99 -2.44
CA MET A 159 -29.33 11.54 -2.44
C MET A 159 -30.53 10.76 -3.01
N LYS A 160 -31.68 11.40 -3.26
CA LYS A 160 -32.85 10.78 -3.88
C LYS A 160 -32.89 10.91 -5.41
N TYR A 161 -31.95 11.64 -6.03
CA TYR A 161 -31.87 11.76 -7.48
C TYR A 161 -31.49 10.43 -8.15
N HIS A 162 -31.93 10.22 -9.39
CA HIS A 162 -31.59 9.02 -10.17
C HIS A 162 -30.17 9.09 -10.73
N GLU A 163 -29.70 10.28 -11.06
CA GLU A 163 -28.37 10.58 -11.55
C GLU A 163 -27.32 10.36 -10.47
N ASP A 164 -26.39 9.44 -10.72
CA ASP A 164 -25.35 9.08 -9.75
C ASP A 164 -24.35 10.22 -9.51
N PHE A 165 -24.06 11.06 -10.50
CA PHE A 165 -23.21 12.23 -10.32
C PHE A 165 -23.82 13.26 -9.36
N VAL A 166 -25.16 13.38 -9.28
CA VAL A 166 -25.82 14.28 -8.32
C VAL A 166 -25.68 13.72 -6.91
N ARG A 167 -25.89 12.41 -6.74
CA ARG A 167 -25.67 11.73 -5.46
C ARG A 167 -24.20 11.79 -5.03
N GLN A 168 -23.26 11.68 -5.98
CA GLN A 168 -21.83 11.88 -5.71
C GLN A 168 -21.55 13.30 -5.22
N ASP A 169 -21.98 14.34 -5.96
CA ASP A 169 -21.73 15.74 -5.59
C ASP A 169 -22.42 16.11 -4.26
N ALA A 170 -23.52 15.44 -3.90
CA ALA A 170 -24.15 15.56 -2.58
C ALA A 170 -23.26 15.04 -1.44
N LEU A 171 -22.64 13.87 -1.61
CA LEU A 171 -21.71 13.33 -0.61
C LEU A 171 -20.39 14.11 -0.59
N LEU A 172 -19.90 14.63 -1.71
CA LEU A 172 -18.73 15.52 -1.74
C LEU A 172 -18.99 16.86 -1.04
N LEU A 173 -20.20 17.42 -1.17
CA LEU A 173 -20.64 18.55 -0.34
C LEU A 173 -20.57 18.18 1.14
N LEU A 174 -21.07 17.00 1.51
CA LEU A 174 -21.05 16.55 2.90
C LEU A 174 -19.62 16.33 3.43
N GLU A 175 -18.75 15.67 2.68
CA GLU A 175 -17.32 15.47 2.99
C GLU A 175 -16.65 16.81 3.32
N ASN A 176 -16.75 17.79 2.42
CA ASN A 176 -16.19 19.13 2.62
C ASN A 176 -16.80 19.87 3.81
N ALA A 177 -18.11 19.70 4.04
CA ALA A 177 -18.81 20.29 5.18
C ALA A 177 -18.33 19.72 6.52
N LEU A 178 -18.07 18.41 6.59
CA LEU A 178 -17.51 17.76 7.77
C LEU A 178 -16.09 18.27 8.03
N GLU A 179 -15.19 18.15 7.05
CA GLU A 179 -13.77 18.54 7.20
C GLU A 179 -13.61 20.03 7.52
N GLY A 180 -14.26 20.90 6.74
CA GLY A 180 -14.14 22.34 6.90
C GLY A 180 -14.74 22.87 8.21
N SER A 181 -15.68 22.14 8.81
CA SER A 181 -16.30 22.52 10.10
C SER A 181 -15.51 22.02 11.31
N GLY A 182 -14.63 21.02 11.15
CA GLY A 182 -13.74 20.53 12.20
C GLY A 182 -14.46 20.08 13.48
N GLY A 183 -15.67 19.53 13.38
CA GLY A 183 -16.46 19.07 14.53
C GLY A 183 -17.18 20.17 15.32
N GLY A 184 -17.01 21.45 15.00
CA GLY A 184 -17.59 22.59 15.74
C GLY A 184 -19.07 22.87 15.50
N GLY A 185 -19.83 21.90 15.00
CA GLY A 185 -21.24 22.04 14.58
C GLY A 185 -22.23 21.46 15.57
N ALA A 186 -23.54 21.66 15.31
CA ALA A 186 -24.58 21.04 16.11
C ALA A 186 -24.57 19.51 15.93
N ALA A 187 -24.60 18.75 17.04
CA ALA A 187 -24.59 17.28 17.03
C ALA A 187 -25.71 16.66 16.16
N ALA A 188 -26.87 17.33 16.08
CA ALA A 188 -27.98 16.88 15.23
C ALA A 188 -27.62 16.83 13.74
N ALA A 189 -26.81 17.78 13.25
CA ALA A 189 -26.35 17.78 11.86
C ALA A 189 -25.45 16.57 11.57
N TYR A 190 -24.50 16.29 12.48
CA TYR A 190 -23.60 15.16 12.34
C TYR A 190 -24.31 13.81 12.41
N LEU A 191 -25.30 13.66 13.30
CA LEU A 191 -26.12 12.44 13.35
C LEU A 191 -26.95 12.23 12.08
N GLU A 192 -27.48 13.31 11.49
CA GLU A 192 -28.18 13.23 10.20
C GLU A 192 -27.22 12.84 9.08
N ALA A 193 -26.08 13.51 8.98
CA ALA A 193 -25.01 13.22 8.03
C ALA A 193 -24.58 11.75 8.08
N PHE A 194 -24.29 11.23 9.28
CA PHE A 194 -23.93 9.84 9.48
C PHE A 194 -25.04 8.88 9.00
N ARG A 195 -26.31 9.19 9.31
CA ARG A 195 -27.45 8.40 8.85
C ARG A 195 -27.55 8.36 7.32
N ILE A 196 -27.33 9.48 6.64
CA ILE A 196 -27.36 9.57 5.18
C ILE A 196 -26.27 8.66 4.57
N ILE A 197 -25.05 8.75 5.09
CA ILE A 197 -23.90 7.95 4.64
C ILE A 197 -24.21 6.46 4.80
N MET A 198 -24.64 6.05 5.99
CA MET A 198 -24.84 4.64 6.34
C MET A 198 -26.06 3.99 5.67
N ARG A 199 -27.14 4.74 5.42
CA ARG A 199 -28.37 4.18 4.81
C ARG A 199 -28.44 4.34 3.30
N GLY A 200 -27.82 5.37 2.75
CA GLY A 200 -27.91 5.71 1.32
C GLY A 200 -26.59 5.60 0.56
N GLY A 201 -25.47 6.00 1.18
CA GLY A 201 -24.18 6.11 0.48
C GLY A 201 -23.41 4.79 0.37
N VAL A 202 -23.19 4.12 1.49
CA VAL A 202 -22.29 2.93 1.55
C VAL A 202 -22.76 1.77 0.68
N SER A 203 -24.07 1.67 0.45
CA SER A 203 -24.71 0.61 -0.34
C SER A 203 -25.30 1.12 -1.66
N ASP A 204 -24.88 2.30 -2.14
CA ASP A 204 -25.37 2.84 -3.42
C ASP A 204 -24.98 1.92 -4.59
N LYS A 205 -25.81 1.88 -5.63
CA LYS A 205 -25.56 1.07 -6.84
C LYS A 205 -24.32 1.56 -7.59
N SER A 206 -24.08 2.87 -7.61
CA SER A 206 -22.96 3.48 -8.32
C SER A 206 -21.69 3.51 -7.48
N PHE A 207 -20.59 3.01 -8.04
CA PHE A 207 -19.31 2.93 -7.33
C PHE A 207 -18.76 4.31 -6.96
N ILE A 208 -19.03 5.35 -7.75
CA ILE A 208 -18.58 6.73 -7.47
C ILE A 208 -19.25 7.32 -6.23
N VAL A 209 -20.48 6.89 -5.92
CA VAL A 209 -21.23 7.29 -4.72
C VAL A 209 -20.70 6.52 -3.50
N ARG A 210 -20.43 5.22 -3.66
CA ARG A 210 -19.81 4.40 -2.59
C ARG A 210 -18.43 4.93 -2.17
N VAL A 211 -17.59 5.34 -3.14
CA VAL A 211 -16.31 6.02 -2.86
C VAL A 211 -16.52 7.28 -2.03
N ALA A 212 -17.44 8.16 -2.43
CA ALA A 212 -17.72 9.39 -1.70
C ALA A 212 -18.26 9.11 -0.29
N ALA A 213 -19.09 8.07 -0.11
CA ALA A 213 -19.59 7.64 1.19
C ALA A 213 -18.45 7.20 2.13
N ALA A 214 -17.50 6.41 1.63
CA ALA A 214 -16.33 5.99 2.38
C ALA A 214 -15.44 7.18 2.78
N ARG A 215 -15.27 8.16 1.89
CA ARG A 215 -14.56 9.42 2.21
C ARG A 215 -15.27 10.22 3.30
N CYS A 216 -16.59 10.31 3.27
CA CYS A 216 -17.33 10.94 4.37
C CYS A 216 -17.13 10.23 5.72
N LEU A 217 -17.03 8.89 5.74
CA LEU A 217 -16.72 8.13 6.96
C LEU A 217 -15.32 8.44 7.48
N LYS A 218 -14.33 8.52 6.59
CA LYS A 218 -12.96 8.96 6.94
C LYS A 218 -12.96 10.39 7.48
N ALA A 219 -13.64 11.32 6.80
CA ALA A 219 -13.79 12.71 7.25
C ALA A 219 -14.40 12.78 8.65
N PHE A 220 -15.43 11.98 8.93
CA PHE A 220 -16.02 11.83 10.25
C PHE A 220 -15.02 11.41 11.32
N ALA A 221 -14.18 10.42 11.01
CA ALA A 221 -13.13 9.98 11.92
C ALA A 221 -12.10 11.08 12.20
N ASN A 222 -11.67 11.79 11.15
CA ASN A 222 -10.67 12.86 11.24
C ASN A 222 -11.12 14.06 12.07
N ILE A 223 -12.42 14.36 12.09
CA ILE A 223 -12.99 15.45 12.91
C ILE A 223 -13.40 15.00 14.31
N GLY A 224 -13.00 13.78 14.72
CA GLY A 224 -13.25 13.25 16.06
C GLY A 224 -14.65 12.69 16.29
N GLY A 225 -15.39 12.33 15.23
CA GLY A 225 -16.69 11.65 15.32
C GLY A 225 -17.77 12.37 16.13
N PRO A 226 -18.00 13.68 15.94
CA PRO A 226 -18.92 14.47 16.75
C PRO A 226 -20.33 13.87 16.77
N GLY A 227 -20.82 13.55 17.96
CA GLY A 227 -22.14 12.97 18.16
C GLY A 227 -22.26 11.48 17.91
N LEU A 228 -21.20 10.79 17.46
CA LEU A 228 -21.18 9.35 17.27
C LEU A 228 -20.86 8.62 18.59
N GLY A 229 -21.62 7.57 18.89
CA GLY A 229 -21.30 6.63 19.96
C GLY A 229 -20.44 5.47 19.47
N MET A 230 -19.94 4.66 20.41
CA MET A 230 -19.19 3.44 20.07
C MET A 230 -19.98 2.46 19.20
N THR A 231 -21.31 2.42 19.35
CA THR A 231 -22.19 1.60 18.50
C THR A 231 -22.20 2.09 17.05
N ASP A 232 -22.13 3.40 16.84
CA ASP A 232 -22.09 4.01 15.50
C ASP A 232 -20.73 3.73 14.85
N LEU A 233 -19.63 3.90 15.60
CA LEU A 233 -18.29 3.54 15.16
C LEU A 233 -18.22 2.06 14.77
N ASP A 234 -18.70 1.15 15.62
CA ASP A 234 -18.72 -0.30 15.34
C ASP A 234 -19.55 -0.65 14.08
N THR A 235 -20.70 -0.01 13.90
CA THR A 235 -21.55 -0.19 12.72
C THR A 235 -20.85 0.31 11.44
N SER A 236 -20.15 1.43 11.52
CA SER A 236 -19.38 1.97 10.39
C SER A 236 -18.17 1.10 10.05
N MET A 237 -17.43 0.58 11.03
CA MET A 237 -16.34 -0.38 10.81
C MET A 237 -16.85 -1.66 10.13
N THR A 238 -17.96 -2.23 10.63
CA THR A 238 -18.61 -3.40 10.01
C THR A 238 -18.98 -3.14 8.54
N SER A 239 -19.43 -1.93 8.22
CA SER A 239 -19.80 -1.55 6.85
C SER A 239 -18.56 -1.33 5.98
N CYS A 240 -17.47 -0.80 6.54
CA CYS A 240 -16.21 -0.69 5.83
C CYS A 240 -15.62 -2.06 5.48
N VAL A 241 -15.65 -3.03 6.42
CA VAL A 241 -15.22 -4.41 6.16
C VAL A 241 -16.00 -5.03 4.99
N LYS A 242 -17.33 -4.82 4.92
CA LYS A 242 -18.13 -5.24 3.76
C LYS A 242 -17.72 -4.52 2.47
N GLY A 243 -17.37 -3.23 2.56
CA GLY A 243 -16.86 -2.44 1.44
C GLY A 243 -15.53 -2.96 0.86
N LEU A 244 -14.73 -3.67 1.66
CA LEU A 244 -13.48 -4.31 1.19
C LEU A 244 -13.72 -5.49 0.25
N GLU A 245 -14.96 -6.00 0.18
CA GLU A 245 -15.36 -7.07 -0.74
C GLU A 245 -15.92 -6.53 -2.07
N ASP A 246 -15.94 -5.21 -2.27
CA ASP A 246 -16.46 -4.59 -3.49
C ASP A 246 -15.70 -5.05 -4.75
N THR A 247 -16.41 -5.15 -5.87
CA THR A 247 -15.81 -5.57 -7.15
C THR A 247 -14.81 -4.54 -7.68
N ILE A 248 -15.00 -3.25 -7.38
CA ILE A 248 -14.21 -2.11 -7.85
C ILE A 248 -13.07 -1.78 -6.86
N SER A 249 -11.84 -1.63 -7.37
CA SER A 249 -10.65 -1.33 -6.55
C SER A 249 -10.74 0.00 -5.80
N SER A 250 -11.14 1.07 -6.48
CA SER A 250 -11.24 2.40 -5.86
C SER A 250 -12.20 2.43 -4.67
N VAL A 251 -13.27 1.62 -4.71
CA VAL A 251 -14.22 1.48 -3.60
C VAL A 251 -13.55 0.78 -2.42
N ARG A 252 -12.88 -0.36 -2.67
CA ARG A 252 -12.14 -1.09 -1.62
C ARG A 252 -11.09 -0.20 -0.96
N ASP A 253 -10.34 0.58 -1.74
CA ASP A 253 -9.27 1.43 -1.24
C ASP A 253 -9.83 2.55 -0.35
N SER A 254 -10.92 3.20 -0.77
CA SER A 254 -11.57 4.24 0.04
C SER A 254 -12.21 3.70 1.33
N PHE A 255 -12.79 2.49 1.30
CA PHE A 255 -13.30 1.85 2.52
C PHE A 255 -12.18 1.35 3.43
N ALA A 256 -11.03 0.97 2.89
CA ALA A 256 -9.88 0.59 3.69
C ALA A 256 -9.33 1.79 4.47
N GLU A 257 -9.20 2.94 3.81
CA GLU A 257 -8.86 4.23 4.43
C GLU A 257 -9.83 4.58 5.56
N ALA A 258 -11.14 4.50 5.29
CA ALA A 258 -12.16 4.79 6.27
C ALA A 258 -12.11 3.86 7.48
N LEU A 259 -11.92 2.54 7.26
CA LEU A 259 -11.81 1.55 8.33
C LEU A 259 -10.63 1.87 9.26
N GLY A 260 -9.46 2.15 8.70
CA GLY A 260 -8.28 2.49 9.49
C GLY A 260 -8.47 3.76 10.33
N ALA A 261 -9.00 4.82 9.71
CA ALA A 261 -9.27 6.08 10.40
C ALA A 261 -10.33 5.94 11.52
N ILE A 262 -11.45 5.24 11.25
CA ILE A 262 -12.50 5.01 12.25
C ILE A 262 -11.96 4.16 13.41
N LEU A 263 -11.19 3.12 13.11
CA LEU A 263 -10.60 2.27 14.14
C LEU A 263 -9.63 3.08 15.01
N ALA A 264 -8.79 3.94 14.41
CA ALA A 264 -7.89 4.83 15.12
C ALA A 264 -8.64 5.79 16.06
N LEU A 265 -9.76 6.37 15.59
CA LEU A 265 -10.62 7.19 16.44
C LEU A 265 -11.26 6.38 17.58
N SER A 266 -11.71 5.16 17.30
CA SER A 266 -12.39 4.30 18.27
C SER A 266 -11.50 3.90 19.45
N VAL A 267 -10.19 3.82 19.21
CA VAL A 267 -9.19 3.43 20.21
C VAL A 267 -8.54 4.62 20.92
N ASN A 268 -8.77 5.84 20.45
CA ASN A 268 -8.24 7.07 21.03
C ASN A 268 -9.37 7.97 21.58
N PRO A 269 -9.78 7.78 22.85
CA PRO A 269 -10.83 8.58 23.46
C PRO A 269 -10.52 10.07 23.56
N ASP A 270 -9.24 10.45 23.64
CA ASP A 270 -8.85 11.87 23.71
C ASP A 270 -9.02 12.59 22.35
N ALA A 271 -9.03 11.84 21.24
CA ALA A 271 -9.33 12.36 19.91
C ALA A 271 -10.83 12.51 19.63
N GLN A 272 -11.71 11.97 20.48
CA GLN A 272 -13.17 12.01 20.27
C GLN A 272 -13.78 13.34 20.74
N VAL A 273 -14.62 13.94 19.90
CA VAL A 273 -15.37 15.16 20.22
C VAL A 273 -16.57 14.80 21.11
N MET A 274 -16.36 14.84 22.41
CA MET A 274 -17.35 14.46 23.43
C MET A 274 -18.46 15.50 23.62
N LYS A 275 -19.70 15.01 23.88
CA LYS A 275 -20.74 15.79 24.59
C LYS A 275 -20.26 16.03 26.03
N GLY A 276 -20.44 17.25 26.53
CA GLY A 276 -20.01 17.63 27.88
C GLY A 276 -20.34 16.58 28.95
N GLY A 277 -19.30 16.16 29.70
CA GLY A 277 -19.42 15.31 30.88
C GLY A 277 -18.47 14.11 30.92
N LYS A 278 -17.38 14.26 31.71
CA LYS A 278 -16.36 13.27 32.15
C LYS A 278 -15.63 12.46 31.06
N LYS A 279 -14.31 12.69 30.97
CA LYS A 279 -13.34 11.76 30.34
C LYS A 279 -13.58 10.35 30.90
N GLN A 280 -14.13 9.45 30.09
CA GLN A 280 -14.03 8.01 30.35
C GLN A 280 -12.73 7.55 29.70
N SER A 281 -11.75 7.15 30.51
CA SER A 281 -10.65 6.36 29.98
C SER A 281 -11.23 5.06 29.41
N ALA A 282 -10.99 4.78 28.14
CA ALA A 282 -11.33 3.47 27.61
C ALA A 282 -10.38 2.44 28.26
N PRO A 283 -10.89 1.35 28.86
CA PRO A 283 -10.02 0.28 29.33
C PRO A 283 -9.38 -0.42 28.13
N ALA A 284 -8.11 -0.82 28.26
CA ALA A 284 -7.33 -1.57 27.25
C ALA A 284 -8.08 -2.79 26.66
N LYS A 285 -9.05 -3.36 27.39
CA LYS A 285 -9.89 -4.47 26.94
C LYS A 285 -10.82 -4.15 25.75
N LYS A 286 -11.20 -2.89 25.54
CA LYS A 286 -12.04 -2.47 24.39
C LYS A 286 -11.22 -2.21 23.13
N PHE A 287 -9.93 -1.89 23.29
CA PHE A 287 -8.97 -1.73 22.20
C PHE A 287 -8.78 -3.05 21.46
N GLU A 288 -8.48 -4.11 22.20
CA GLU A 288 -8.31 -5.45 21.65
C GLU A 288 -9.58 -5.93 20.94
N ASP A 289 -10.76 -5.66 21.49
CA ASP A 289 -12.04 -6.15 20.95
C ASP A 289 -12.38 -5.55 19.56
N GLY A 290 -12.14 -4.24 19.36
CA GLY A 290 -12.40 -3.58 18.08
C GLY A 290 -11.45 -4.02 16.97
N VAL A 291 -10.15 -4.06 17.28
CA VAL A 291 -9.10 -4.54 16.38
C VAL A 291 -9.32 -6.02 16.03
N GLN A 292 -9.63 -6.84 17.05
CA GLN A 292 -9.93 -8.26 16.89
C GLN A 292 -11.14 -8.49 15.99
N LYS A 293 -12.22 -7.72 16.20
CA LYS A 293 -13.46 -7.91 15.46
C LYS A 293 -13.40 -7.45 14.01
N HIS A 294 -12.72 -6.33 13.72
CA HIS A 294 -12.82 -5.65 12.40
C HIS A 294 -11.59 -5.77 11.52
N LEU A 295 -10.42 -6.09 12.09
CA LEU A 295 -9.22 -6.35 11.31
C LEU A 295 -8.82 -7.82 11.38
N ILE A 296 -8.64 -8.37 12.59
CA ILE A 296 -8.05 -9.70 12.76
C ILE A 296 -9.01 -10.81 12.34
N LEU A 297 -10.22 -10.87 12.90
CA LEU A 297 -11.19 -11.92 12.60
C LEU A 297 -11.59 -11.93 11.10
N PRO A 298 -11.85 -10.78 10.44
CA PRO A 298 -12.10 -10.77 8.99
C PRO A 298 -10.88 -11.24 8.19
N PHE A 299 -9.67 -10.91 8.63
CA PHE A 299 -8.44 -11.34 7.96
C PHE A 299 -8.24 -12.86 8.06
N VAL A 300 -8.48 -13.44 9.24
CA VAL A 300 -8.46 -14.88 9.47
C VAL A 300 -9.52 -15.58 8.63
N LYS A 301 -10.74 -15.02 8.56
CA LYS A 301 -11.85 -15.54 7.75
C LYS A 301 -11.65 -15.39 6.24
N ALA A 302 -10.76 -14.52 5.80
CA ALA A 302 -10.45 -14.29 4.39
C ALA A 302 -9.61 -15.44 3.80
N HIS A 303 -9.94 -16.70 4.12
CA HIS A 303 -9.24 -17.90 3.70
C HIS A 303 -9.73 -18.41 2.33
N GLY A 304 -8.89 -18.31 1.28
CA GLY A 304 -9.19 -18.78 -0.08
C GLY A 304 -8.79 -17.80 -1.20
N ALA A 305 -8.72 -18.27 -2.46
CA ALA A 305 -8.21 -17.45 -3.59
C ALA A 305 -9.12 -16.28 -3.89
N ASN A 306 -10.43 -16.48 -3.72
CA ASN A 306 -11.44 -15.46 -4.00
C ASN A 306 -11.40 -14.29 -2.99
N ALA A 307 -10.67 -14.44 -1.87
CA ALA A 307 -10.53 -13.43 -0.83
C ALA A 307 -9.25 -12.57 -0.96
N LYS A 308 -8.52 -12.64 -2.09
CA LYS A 308 -7.32 -11.79 -2.36
C LYS A 308 -7.60 -10.30 -2.19
N LYS A 309 -8.72 -9.84 -2.73
CA LYS A 309 -9.14 -8.44 -2.66
C LYS A 309 -9.44 -7.98 -1.24
N LEU A 310 -10.08 -8.84 -0.44
CA LEU A 310 -10.39 -8.58 0.97
C LEU A 310 -9.11 -8.47 1.81
N ARG A 311 -8.15 -9.38 1.62
CA ARG A 311 -6.86 -9.32 2.34
C ARG A 311 -6.08 -8.05 2.03
N ILE A 312 -6.03 -7.61 0.76
CA ILE A 312 -5.41 -6.34 0.37
C ILE A 312 -6.12 -5.15 1.04
N GLY A 313 -7.45 -5.17 1.08
CA GLY A 313 -8.25 -4.14 1.74
C GLY A 313 -7.97 -4.05 3.24
N LEU A 314 -7.97 -5.19 3.94
CA LEU A 314 -7.70 -5.26 5.38
C LEU A 314 -6.27 -4.83 5.71
N ALA A 315 -5.32 -5.19 4.84
CA ALA A 315 -3.94 -4.74 4.94
C ALA A 315 -3.83 -3.22 4.80
N LEU A 316 -4.52 -2.62 3.83
CA LEU A 316 -4.54 -1.18 3.66
C LEU A 316 -5.18 -0.47 4.88
N SER A 317 -6.21 -1.06 5.49
CA SER A 317 -6.81 -0.54 6.73
C SER A 317 -5.85 -0.51 7.92
N TRP A 318 -4.99 -1.52 8.04
CA TRP A 318 -3.91 -1.52 9.03
C TRP A 318 -2.97 -0.32 8.87
N VAL A 319 -2.65 0.12 7.64
CA VAL A 319 -1.83 1.32 7.40
C VAL A 319 -2.47 2.53 8.07
N PHE A 320 -3.70 2.82 7.68
CA PHE A 320 -4.36 4.06 8.04
C PHE A 320 -4.68 4.08 9.52
N PHE A 321 -4.81 2.91 10.14
CA PHE A 321 -4.87 2.76 11.58
C PHE A 321 -3.54 3.12 12.27
N LEU A 322 -2.41 2.61 11.77
CA LEU A 322 -1.08 2.77 12.38
C LEU A 322 -0.43 4.14 12.14
N GLN A 323 -0.92 4.92 11.17
CA GLN A 323 -0.40 6.27 10.90
C GLN A 323 -0.66 7.29 12.03
N VAL A 324 -1.39 6.95 13.10
CA VAL A 324 -2.02 7.95 13.98
C VAL A 324 -1.39 8.08 15.38
N PRO A 325 -0.75 7.07 16.02
CA PRO A 325 0.14 7.37 17.17
C PRO A 325 1.46 6.56 17.31
N SER A 326 2.49 7.16 17.92
CA SER A 326 3.83 6.59 18.19
C SER A 326 3.89 5.50 19.27
N GLU A 327 2.86 5.41 20.11
CA GLU A 327 2.74 4.43 21.21
C GLU A 327 2.54 2.98 20.72
N PHE A 328 2.38 2.80 19.40
CA PHE A 328 2.10 1.51 18.76
C PHE A 328 3.36 0.80 18.23
N LYS A 329 4.54 1.44 18.28
CA LYS A 329 5.82 0.87 17.83
C LYS A 329 6.22 -0.34 18.69
N ASP A 330 6.05 -0.26 20.02
CA ASP A 330 6.44 -1.33 20.95
C ASP A 330 5.56 -2.58 20.83
N VAL A 331 4.26 -2.42 20.56
CA VAL A 331 3.35 -3.54 20.33
C VAL A 331 3.68 -4.21 19.00
N LEU A 332 3.95 -3.41 17.96
CA LEU A 332 4.33 -3.89 16.64
C LEU A 332 5.65 -4.65 16.65
N ASP A 333 6.67 -4.15 17.36
CA ASP A 333 7.98 -4.79 17.45
C ASP A 333 7.89 -6.17 18.11
N ASN A 334 7.13 -6.29 19.20
CA ASN A 334 6.94 -7.57 19.88
C ASN A 334 6.15 -8.58 19.03
N THR A 335 5.12 -8.11 18.34
CA THR A 335 4.29 -8.93 17.45
C THR A 335 5.09 -9.40 16.23
N VAL A 336 5.77 -8.51 15.51
CA VAL A 336 6.55 -8.88 14.32
C VAL A 336 7.71 -9.80 14.68
N VAL A 337 8.38 -9.59 15.83
CA VAL A 337 9.43 -10.49 16.31
C VAL A 337 8.88 -11.89 16.65
N ALA A 338 7.69 -11.98 17.26
CA ALA A 338 7.03 -13.27 17.52
C ALA A 338 6.64 -14.02 16.23
N ALA A 339 6.33 -13.29 15.15
CA ALA A 339 6.03 -13.89 13.84
C ALA A 339 7.23 -14.64 13.23
N LEU A 340 8.45 -14.28 13.63
CA LEU A 340 9.69 -14.90 13.12
C LEU A 340 9.88 -16.34 13.59
N SER A 341 9.26 -16.74 14.71
CA SER A 341 9.25 -18.12 15.20
C SER A 341 8.02 -18.92 14.76
N HIS A 342 7.20 -18.39 13.85
CA HIS A 342 5.98 -19.06 13.40
C HIS A 342 6.29 -20.32 12.58
N SER A 343 5.52 -21.41 12.73
CA SER A 343 5.76 -22.70 12.05
C SER A 343 5.70 -22.65 10.52
N SER A 344 4.84 -21.77 9.98
CA SER A 344 4.79 -21.49 8.54
C SER A 344 5.92 -20.54 8.11
N ALA A 345 6.80 -21.02 7.23
CA ALA A 345 7.88 -20.23 6.63
C ALA A 345 7.39 -18.95 5.94
N HIS A 346 6.21 -18.98 5.33
CA HIS A 346 5.60 -17.82 4.66
C HIS A 346 5.30 -16.67 5.63
N VAL A 347 4.83 -16.98 6.84
CA VAL A 347 4.57 -15.97 7.88
C VAL A 347 5.89 -15.32 8.31
N ARG A 348 6.95 -16.13 8.44
CA ARG A 348 8.29 -15.65 8.76
C ARG A 348 8.85 -14.73 7.67
N VAL A 349 8.66 -15.08 6.40
CA VAL A 349 9.10 -14.24 5.27
C VAL A 349 8.36 -12.90 5.22
N GLU A 350 7.05 -12.89 5.45
CA GLU A 350 6.27 -11.66 5.46
C GLU A 350 6.61 -10.75 6.65
N ALA A 351 6.93 -11.35 7.81
CA ALA A 351 7.49 -10.62 8.95
C ALA A 351 8.86 -10.00 8.63
N ALA A 352 9.72 -10.72 7.90
CA ALA A 352 11.00 -10.18 7.43
C ALA A 352 10.83 -9.01 6.46
N LEU A 353 9.90 -9.11 5.50
CA LEU A 353 9.59 -8.02 4.58
C LEU A 353 8.98 -6.80 5.29
N THR A 354 8.23 -7.03 6.38
CA THR A 354 7.71 -5.96 7.25
C THR A 354 8.84 -5.19 7.94
N LEU A 355 9.84 -5.89 8.47
CA LEU A 355 11.01 -5.25 9.08
C LEU A 355 11.88 -4.53 8.05
N ARG A 356 11.98 -5.05 6.83
CA ARG A 356 12.64 -4.37 5.69
C ARG A 356 11.94 -3.06 5.35
N ALA A 357 10.60 -3.06 5.30
CA ALA A 357 9.79 -1.87 5.10
C ALA A 357 9.97 -0.83 6.22
N LEU A 358 9.97 -1.27 7.49
CA LEU A 358 10.24 -0.40 8.63
C LEU A 358 11.63 0.26 8.54
N ALA A 359 12.64 -0.51 8.13
CA ALA A 359 13.99 -0.03 7.89
C ALA A 359 14.10 1.04 6.79
N GLU A 360 13.19 1.03 5.81
CA GLU A 360 13.13 2.04 4.76
C GLU A 360 12.54 3.37 5.26
N VAL A 361 11.53 3.30 6.13
CA VAL A 361 10.89 4.47 6.75
C VAL A 361 11.77 5.07 7.86
N ASP A 362 12.44 4.21 8.64
CA ASP A 362 13.34 4.59 9.73
C ASP A 362 14.71 3.91 9.54
N PRO A 363 15.59 4.47 8.68
CA PRO A 363 16.91 3.88 8.43
C PRO A 363 17.81 3.78 9.67
N THR A 364 17.49 4.48 10.76
CA THR A 364 18.29 4.45 11.99
C THR A 364 18.20 3.11 12.73
N CYS A 365 17.12 2.35 12.53
CA CYS A 365 16.91 1.07 13.21
C CYS A 365 17.74 -0.09 12.62
N VAL A 366 18.19 0.04 11.36
CA VAL A 366 18.84 -1.04 10.58
C VAL A 366 20.09 -1.56 11.25
N GLY A 367 20.96 -0.68 11.74
CA GLY A 367 22.19 -1.10 12.42
C GLY A 367 21.94 -1.96 13.65
N GLY A 368 20.93 -1.59 14.46
CA GLY A 368 20.51 -2.35 15.63
C GLY A 368 19.90 -3.70 15.26
N LEU A 369 18.98 -3.71 14.29
CA LEU A 369 18.30 -4.94 13.82
C LEU A 369 19.27 -5.94 13.18
N VAL A 370 20.23 -5.47 12.39
CA VAL A 370 21.31 -6.30 11.84
C VAL A 370 22.14 -6.93 12.95
N SER A 371 22.60 -6.12 13.91
CA SER A 371 23.43 -6.61 15.02
C SER A 371 22.67 -7.65 15.86
N TYR A 372 21.39 -7.40 16.09
CA TYR A 372 20.50 -8.33 16.79
C TYR A 372 20.33 -9.64 16.00
N GLY A 373 20.03 -9.57 14.70
CA GLY A 373 19.86 -10.74 13.84
C GLY A 373 21.11 -11.62 13.78
N VAL A 374 22.30 -11.01 13.59
CA VAL A 374 23.59 -11.73 13.59
C VAL A 374 23.85 -12.41 14.93
N THR A 375 23.63 -11.70 16.05
CA THR A 375 23.84 -12.25 17.40
C THR A 375 22.88 -13.40 17.69
N THR A 376 21.61 -13.23 17.31
CA THR A 376 20.55 -14.23 17.53
C THR A 376 20.81 -15.49 16.71
N LEU A 377 21.22 -15.35 15.44
CA LEU A 377 21.59 -16.51 14.61
C LEU A 377 22.81 -17.26 15.16
N HIS A 378 23.81 -16.55 15.68
CA HIS A 378 24.93 -17.19 16.36
C HIS A 378 24.47 -17.97 17.60
N ALA A 379 23.59 -17.40 18.42
CA ALA A 379 23.06 -18.07 19.60
C ALA A 379 22.23 -19.31 19.22
N LEU A 380 21.29 -19.17 18.29
CA LEU A 380 20.41 -20.25 17.83
C LEU A 380 21.19 -21.43 17.24
N ARG A 381 22.25 -21.15 16.49
CA ARG A 381 23.12 -22.20 15.94
C ARG A 381 23.74 -23.08 17.03
N GLU A 382 24.15 -22.47 18.14
CA GLU A 382 24.71 -23.22 19.27
C GLU A 382 23.62 -23.98 20.03
N THR A 383 22.39 -23.44 20.17
CA THR A 383 21.29 -24.12 20.88
C THR A 383 20.69 -25.30 20.10
N VAL A 384 20.37 -25.11 18.81
CA VAL A 384 19.76 -26.14 17.95
C VAL A 384 20.63 -27.38 17.76
N SER A 385 21.94 -27.25 18.00
CA SER A 385 22.90 -28.35 17.97
C SER A 385 22.72 -29.37 19.09
N PHE A 386 22.08 -29.00 20.21
CA PHE A 386 21.89 -29.86 21.39
C PHE A 386 20.43 -30.18 21.71
N ASP A 387 19.49 -29.38 21.20
CA ASP A 387 18.07 -29.47 21.52
C ASP A 387 17.32 -30.62 20.83
N LYS A 388 16.20 -31.06 21.46
CA LYS A 388 15.34 -32.15 20.97
C LYS A 388 13.85 -31.86 21.19
N GLY A 389 12.98 -32.46 20.37
CA GLY A 389 11.53 -32.40 20.55
C GLY A 389 10.90 -31.10 20.05
N LYS A 390 9.82 -30.63 20.71
CA LYS A 390 9.05 -29.46 20.26
C LYS A 390 9.82 -28.13 20.34
N ASN A 391 10.75 -28.01 21.29
CA ASN A 391 11.60 -26.82 21.43
C ASN A 391 12.53 -26.67 20.22
N LEU A 392 13.10 -27.78 19.74
CA LEU A 392 13.94 -27.78 18.54
C LEU A 392 13.19 -27.23 17.32
N ASN A 393 11.94 -27.63 17.09
CA ASN A 393 11.17 -27.13 15.93
C ASN A 393 10.97 -25.61 16.00
N LEU A 394 10.61 -25.08 17.17
CA LEU A 394 10.43 -23.65 17.37
C LEU A 394 11.74 -22.87 17.14
N GLU A 395 12.87 -23.41 17.62
CA GLU A 395 14.19 -22.80 17.42
C GLU A 395 14.65 -22.86 15.96
N LEU A 396 14.36 -23.94 15.23
CA LEU A 396 14.63 -24.04 13.79
C LEU A 396 13.75 -23.07 12.98
N ASP A 397 12.47 -22.93 13.36
CA ASP A 397 11.56 -21.95 12.77
C ASP A 397 12.08 -20.53 12.98
N LEU A 398 12.48 -20.20 14.21
CA LEU A 398 13.07 -18.91 14.55
C LEU A 398 14.40 -18.68 13.82
N LEU A 399 15.25 -19.70 13.69
CA LEU A 399 16.51 -19.63 12.94
C LEU A 399 16.26 -19.24 11.48
N HIS A 400 15.29 -19.89 10.83
CA HIS A 400 14.89 -19.50 9.48
C HIS A 400 14.37 -18.06 9.45
N GLY A 401 13.47 -17.68 10.37
CA GLY A 401 12.90 -16.33 10.41
C GLY A 401 13.95 -15.24 10.57
N GLN A 402 14.91 -15.43 11.48
CA GLN A 402 16.01 -14.50 11.69
C GLN A 402 16.94 -14.42 10.47
N ALA A 403 17.24 -15.54 9.81
CA ALA A 403 18.02 -15.55 8.58
C ALA A 403 17.32 -14.78 7.46
N THR A 404 15.99 -14.91 7.34
CA THR A 404 15.21 -14.15 6.35
C THR A 404 15.18 -12.65 6.66
N VAL A 405 15.04 -12.25 7.93
CA VAL A 405 15.11 -10.84 8.33
C VAL A 405 16.46 -10.24 7.95
N LEU A 406 17.55 -10.91 8.33
CA LEU A 406 18.89 -10.44 8.04
C LEU A 406 19.13 -10.34 6.52
N ALA A 407 18.66 -11.33 5.74
CA ALA A 407 18.70 -11.28 4.28
C ALA A 407 17.88 -10.09 3.71
N ALA A 408 16.70 -9.80 4.24
CA ALA A 408 15.87 -8.68 3.78
C ALA A 408 16.49 -7.31 4.13
N LEU A 409 17.13 -7.21 5.30
CA LEU A 409 17.84 -6.00 5.73
C LEU A 409 19.11 -5.76 4.89
N VAL A 410 19.89 -6.80 4.59
CA VAL A 410 21.02 -6.75 3.66
C VAL A 410 20.58 -6.24 2.29
N ALA A 411 19.41 -6.69 1.81
CA ALA A 411 18.93 -6.30 0.49
C ALA A 411 18.54 -4.82 0.36
N ILE A 412 17.91 -4.23 1.39
CA ILE A 412 17.52 -2.81 1.37
C ILE A 412 18.68 -1.87 1.70
N SER A 413 19.67 -2.36 2.45
CA SER A 413 20.78 -1.57 3.01
C SER A 413 21.48 -0.63 2.01
N PRO A 414 21.82 -1.03 0.77
CA PRO A 414 22.42 -0.13 -0.23
C PRO A 414 21.52 1.02 -0.70
N LYS A 415 20.20 0.89 -0.55
CA LYS A 415 19.19 1.84 -1.04
C LYS A 415 18.77 2.88 0.01
N LEU A 416 19.20 2.70 1.26
CA LEU A 416 18.83 3.59 2.36
C LEU A 416 19.58 4.93 2.27
N LEU A 417 18.91 6.02 2.66
CA LEU A 417 19.49 7.37 2.68
C LEU A 417 20.74 7.49 3.57
N LEU A 418 20.85 6.65 4.61
CA LEU A 418 22.00 6.60 5.52
C LEU A 418 23.09 5.61 5.06
N GLY A 419 22.87 4.91 3.94
CA GLY A 419 23.72 3.80 3.50
C GLY A 419 23.67 2.60 4.46
N TYR A 420 24.73 1.78 4.42
CA TYR A 420 24.83 0.56 5.22
C TYR A 420 26.04 0.55 6.15
N PRO A 421 25.99 -0.15 7.30
CA PRO A 421 27.16 -0.26 8.18
C PRO A 421 28.33 -0.95 7.48
N ALA A 422 29.53 -0.34 7.47
CA ALA A 422 30.69 -0.87 6.75
C ALA A 422 31.12 -2.31 7.14
N ARG A 423 30.75 -2.78 8.34
CA ARG A 423 31.03 -4.16 8.78
C ARG A 423 29.95 -5.17 8.35
N LEU A 424 28.79 -4.71 7.88
CA LEU A 424 27.65 -5.56 7.55
C LEU A 424 28.02 -6.63 6.52
N PRO A 425 28.61 -6.32 5.33
CA PRO A 425 28.88 -7.34 4.33
C PRO A 425 29.81 -8.45 4.84
N LYS A 426 30.89 -8.06 5.53
CA LYS A 426 31.87 -8.99 6.11
C LYS A 426 31.26 -9.87 7.20
N SER A 427 30.49 -9.29 8.13
CA SER A 427 29.84 -10.05 9.21
C SER A 427 28.83 -11.07 8.69
N VAL A 428 28.04 -10.70 7.69
CA VAL A 428 27.04 -11.61 7.09
C VAL A 428 27.73 -12.72 6.28
N LEU A 429 28.80 -12.41 5.56
CA LEU A 429 29.59 -13.40 4.83
C LEU A 429 30.21 -14.45 5.77
N GLU A 430 30.84 -14.01 6.87
CA GLU A 430 31.44 -14.90 7.86
C GLU A 430 30.38 -15.79 8.54
N LEU A 431 29.22 -15.22 8.88
CA LEU A 431 28.10 -15.99 9.42
C LEU A 431 27.62 -17.05 8.42
N SER A 432 27.42 -16.67 7.16
CA SER A 432 27.02 -17.59 6.08
C SER A 432 28.04 -18.74 5.93
N LYS A 433 29.34 -18.43 5.82
CA LYS A 433 30.41 -19.44 5.73
C LYS A 433 30.40 -20.39 6.93
N LYS A 434 30.20 -19.86 8.14
CA LYS A 434 30.11 -20.67 9.37
C LYS A 434 28.90 -21.59 9.38
N MET A 435 27.76 -21.16 8.85
CA MET A 435 26.56 -21.99 8.74
C MET A 435 26.68 -23.07 7.66
N LEU A 436 27.43 -22.81 6.58
CA LEU A 436 27.65 -23.75 5.49
C LEU A 436 28.70 -24.82 5.81
N ASN A 437 29.81 -24.43 6.43
CA ASN A 437 30.96 -25.32 6.70
C ASN A 437 30.98 -25.86 8.14
N GLY A 438 30.13 -25.34 9.01
CA GLY A 438 30.14 -25.69 10.43
C GLY A 438 29.62 -27.09 10.71
N PHE A 439 30.30 -27.81 11.61
CA PHE A 439 29.81 -29.10 12.09
C PHE A 439 28.62 -28.90 13.03
N SER A 440 27.53 -29.65 12.79
CA SER A 440 26.37 -29.74 13.67
C SER A 440 26.14 -31.19 14.08
N ARG A 441 25.89 -31.42 15.37
CA ARG A 441 25.65 -32.77 15.93
C ARG A 441 24.28 -33.32 15.58
N ASN A 442 23.36 -32.43 15.16
CA ASN A 442 22.00 -32.76 14.82
C ASN A 442 21.79 -32.62 13.29
N PRO A 443 21.45 -33.69 12.57
CA PRO A 443 21.33 -33.65 11.11
C PRO A 443 20.19 -32.74 10.61
N VAL A 444 19.11 -32.57 11.40
CA VAL A 444 18.00 -31.68 11.03
C VAL A 444 18.42 -30.22 11.17
N ALA A 445 19.14 -29.90 12.25
CA ALA A 445 19.74 -28.58 12.45
C ALA A 445 20.77 -28.26 11.35
N ALA A 446 21.61 -29.24 10.97
CA ALA A 446 22.57 -29.08 9.89
C ALA A 446 21.93 -28.73 8.54
N ILE A 447 20.73 -29.24 8.25
CA ILE A 447 19.98 -28.88 7.04
C ILE A 447 19.50 -27.42 7.13
N ALA A 448 18.85 -27.03 8.22
CA ALA A 448 18.36 -25.67 8.42
C ALA A 448 19.48 -24.61 8.45
N GLU A 449 20.62 -24.94 9.07
CA GLU A 449 21.82 -24.10 9.07
C GLU A 449 22.31 -23.86 7.63
N ARG A 450 22.42 -24.93 6.81
CA ARG A 450 22.85 -24.80 5.42
C ARG A 450 21.87 -23.97 4.59
N GLU A 451 20.56 -24.16 4.76
CA GLU A 451 19.53 -23.38 4.07
C GLU A 451 19.67 -21.88 4.37
N ALA A 452 19.76 -21.52 5.65
CA ALA A 452 19.97 -20.14 6.09
C ALA A 452 21.31 -19.57 5.62
N GLY A 453 22.38 -20.38 5.62
CA GLY A 453 23.69 -19.98 5.10
C GLY A 453 23.65 -19.59 3.62
N TRP A 454 23.00 -20.40 2.78
CA TRP A 454 22.81 -20.09 1.36
C TRP A 454 21.89 -18.88 1.15
N LEU A 455 20.83 -18.72 1.95
CA LEU A 455 19.91 -17.59 1.91
C LEU A 455 20.64 -16.25 2.13
N LEU A 456 21.47 -16.20 3.18
CA LEU A 456 22.27 -15.02 3.51
C LEU A 456 23.29 -14.71 2.41
N LEU A 457 23.93 -15.74 1.85
CA LEU A 457 24.88 -15.58 0.76
C LEU A 457 24.21 -15.06 -0.51
N ALA A 458 23.02 -15.57 -0.85
CA ALA A 458 22.25 -15.12 -2.01
C ALA A 458 21.91 -13.63 -1.92
N SER A 459 21.34 -13.19 -0.79
CA SER A 459 21.03 -11.78 -0.55
C SER A 459 22.28 -10.90 -0.63
N LEU A 460 23.37 -11.33 0.01
CA LEU A 460 24.62 -10.58 0.02
C LEU A 460 25.18 -10.38 -1.40
N LEU A 461 25.22 -11.45 -2.19
CA LEU A 461 25.72 -11.42 -3.57
C LEU A 461 24.82 -10.61 -4.51
N ALA A 462 23.50 -10.64 -4.28
CA ALA A 462 22.53 -9.95 -5.12
C ALA A 462 22.51 -8.43 -4.87
N SER A 463 22.76 -8.00 -3.63
CA SER A 463 22.49 -6.62 -3.22
C SER A 463 23.73 -5.79 -2.91
N MET A 464 24.82 -6.39 -2.43
CA MET A 464 26.00 -5.61 -2.07
C MET A 464 26.87 -5.26 -3.29
N PRO A 465 27.57 -4.10 -3.26
CA PRO A 465 28.58 -3.79 -4.26
C PRO A 465 29.62 -4.91 -4.35
N LYS A 466 29.99 -5.31 -5.56
CA LYS A 466 30.93 -6.43 -5.80
C LYS A 466 32.28 -6.18 -5.15
N GLU A 467 32.70 -4.92 -5.04
CA GLU A 467 33.97 -4.46 -4.49
C GLU A 467 34.14 -4.88 -3.02
N GLU A 468 33.04 -5.07 -2.27
CA GLU A 468 33.06 -5.54 -0.89
C GLU A 468 33.45 -7.03 -0.76
N LEU A 469 33.32 -7.80 -1.85
CA LEU A 469 33.49 -9.25 -1.88
C LEU A 469 34.59 -9.71 -2.84
N GLU A 470 35.19 -8.81 -3.63
CA GLU A 470 36.19 -9.13 -4.65
C GLU A 470 37.37 -9.94 -4.09
N ASP A 471 37.87 -9.58 -2.90
CA ASP A 471 38.99 -10.28 -2.24
C ASP A 471 38.68 -11.74 -1.86
N GLN A 472 37.39 -12.10 -1.75
CA GLN A 472 36.94 -13.42 -1.30
C GLN A 472 36.20 -14.21 -2.37
N VAL A 473 36.18 -13.74 -3.62
CA VAL A 473 35.37 -14.28 -4.71
C VAL A 473 35.61 -15.79 -4.95
N PHE A 474 36.86 -16.24 -4.87
CA PHE A 474 37.23 -17.65 -5.05
C PHE A 474 36.82 -18.52 -3.86
N ASP A 475 37.01 -18.02 -2.63
CA ASP A 475 36.59 -18.73 -1.41
C ASP A 475 35.07 -18.90 -1.38
N VAL A 476 34.34 -17.88 -1.83
CA VAL A 476 32.88 -17.94 -2.00
C VAL A 476 32.53 -18.99 -3.05
N LEU A 477 33.15 -18.95 -4.23
CA LEU A 477 32.89 -19.90 -5.31
C LEU A 477 33.20 -21.36 -4.94
N LEU A 478 34.12 -21.60 -4.00
CA LEU A 478 34.46 -22.93 -3.52
C LEU A 478 33.32 -23.59 -2.70
N LEU A 479 32.41 -22.81 -2.13
CA LEU A 479 31.31 -23.33 -1.29
C LEU A 479 30.39 -24.30 -2.06
N TRP A 480 30.27 -24.13 -3.37
CA TRP A 480 29.46 -25.00 -4.25
C TRP A 480 30.14 -26.32 -4.63
N ALA A 481 31.44 -26.48 -4.33
CA ALA A 481 32.15 -27.70 -4.67
C ALA A 481 31.57 -28.92 -3.96
N ALA A 482 31.35 -28.86 -2.64
CA ALA A 482 30.81 -29.98 -1.88
C ALA A 482 29.43 -30.49 -2.37
N PRO A 483 28.42 -29.63 -2.63
CA PRO A 483 27.11 -30.10 -3.09
C PRO A 483 27.05 -30.50 -4.57
N PHE A 484 27.91 -29.94 -5.44
CA PHE A 484 27.75 -30.10 -6.90
C PHE A 484 28.93 -30.74 -7.63
N THR A 485 30.05 -31.01 -6.95
CA THR A 485 31.18 -31.75 -7.56
C THR A 485 31.24 -33.18 -7.04
N GLY A 486 31.21 -34.15 -7.96
CA GLY A 486 31.31 -35.57 -7.62
C GLY A 486 30.25 -36.45 -8.31
N ASN A 487 30.27 -37.75 -8.02
CA ASN A 487 29.27 -38.67 -8.53
C ASN A 487 27.95 -38.43 -7.76
N PRO A 488 26.81 -38.16 -8.44
CA PRO A 488 25.50 -38.10 -7.81
C PRO A 488 25.28 -39.26 -6.84
N GLU A 489 25.62 -40.49 -7.25
CA GLU A 489 25.38 -41.71 -6.47
C GLU A 489 26.12 -41.79 -5.13
N SER A 490 27.26 -41.11 -4.96
CA SER A 490 27.92 -41.04 -3.65
C SER A 490 27.24 -40.04 -2.73
N TYR A 491 26.76 -38.91 -3.28
CA TYR A 491 25.98 -37.92 -2.53
C TYR A 491 24.63 -38.50 -2.09
N LEU A 492 24.00 -39.31 -2.97
CA LEU A 492 22.69 -39.92 -2.73
C LEU A 492 22.64 -40.91 -1.55
N ARG A 493 23.77 -41.50 -1.11
CA ARG A 493 23.77 -42.58 -0.10
C ARG A 493 23.52 -42.14 1.34
N HIS A 494 23.70 -40.86 1.66
CA HIS A 494 23.72 -40.37 3.03
C HIS A 494 22.48 -39.53 3.41
N ILE A 495 21.55 -39.32 2.48
CA ILE A 495 20.41 -38.42 2.66
C ILE A 495 19.18 -39.19 3.16
N GLN A 496 18.65 -38.76 4.31
CA GLN A 496 17.44 -39.33 4.92
C GLN A 496 16.17 -38.55 4.57
N ASP A 497 16.26 -37.22 4.46
CA ASP A 497 15.15 -36.33 4.08
C ASP A 497 15.45 -35.61 2.75
N TRP A 498 14.93 -36.17 1.67
CA TRP A 498 15.11 -35.66 0.31
C TRP A 498 14.46 -34.31 0.08
N ALA A 499 13.30 -34.05 0.69
CA ALA A 499 12.57 -32.82 0.44
C ALA A 499 13.30 -31.61 1.04
N SER A 500 13.84 -31.76 2.25
CA SER A 500 14.64 -30.71 2.90
C SER A 500 15.99 -30.51 2.22
N GLU A 501 16.67 -31.59 1.81
CA GLU A 501 17.95 -31.47 1.11
C GLU A 501 17.80 -30.77 -0.25
N LEU A 502 16.76 -31.09 -1.01
CA LEU A 502 16.51 -30.43 -2.30
C LEU A 502 16.15 -28.96 -2.14
N ARG A 503 15.47 -28.57 -1.05
CA ARG A 503 15.28 -27.16 -0.71
C ARG A 503 16.62 -26.46 -0.50
N VAL A 504 17.53 -27.03 0.29
CA VAL A 504 18.89 -26.49 0.49
C VAL A 504 19.62 -26.33 -0.85
N LEU A 505 19.63 -27.37 -1.68
CA LEU A 505 20.28 -27.32 -3.00
C LEU A 505 19.65 -26.26 -3.92
N SER A 506 18.34 -26.07 -3.84
CA SER A 506 17.64 -25.05 -4.60
C SER A 506 18.04 -23.63 -4.17
N VAL A 507 18.18 -23.35 -2.87
CA VAL A 507 18.67 -22.06 -2.37
C VAL A 507 20.15 -21.86 -2.72
N ALA A 508 20.95 -22.93 -2.72
CA ALA A 508 22.34 -22.87 -3.17
C ALA A 508 22.45 -22.45 -4.65
N ILE A 509 21.57 -22.95 -5.53
CA ILE A 509 21.52 -22.54 -6.94
C ILE A 509 20.99 -21.11 -7.11
N GLU A 510 20.09 -20.66 -6.24
CA GLU A 510 19.66 -19.26 -6.20
C GLU A 510 20.82 -18.33 -5.85
N ALA A 511 21.64 -18.70 -4.85
CA ALA A 511 22.87 -17.99 -4.52
C ALA A 511 23.88 -18.01 -5.69
N LEU A 512 23.99 -19.14 -6.42
CA LEU A 512 24.83 -19.24 -7.62
C LEU A 512 24.33 -18.32 -8.74
N THR A 513 23.01 -18.17 -8.88
CA THR A 513 22.40 -17.25 -9.84
C THR A 513 22.75 -15.80 -9.51
N ALA A 514 22.68 -15.42 -8.23
CA ALA A 514 23.13 -14.11 -7.78
C ALA A 514 24.63 -13.90 -8.06
N PHE A 515 25.48 -14.91 -7.78
CA PHE A 515 26.90 -14.88 -8.12
C PHE A 515 27.13 -14.65 -9.62
N ILE A 516 26.41 -15.36 -10.49
CA ILE A 516 26.52 -15.22 -11.94
C ILE A 516 26.21 -13.79 -12.36
N ARG A 517 25.10 -13.22 -11.87
CA ARG A 517 24.68 -11.86 -12.23
C ARG A 517 25.69 -10.80 -11.77
N SER A 518 26.26 -10.96 -10.58
CA SER A 518 27.15 -9.95 -9.98
C SER A 518 28.60 -10.06 -10.45
N PHE A 519 29.13 -11.27 -10.66
CA PHE A 519 30.56 -11.51 -10.93
C PHE A 519 30.85 -12.09 -12.30
N VAL A 520 29.94 -12.86 -12.91
CA VAL A 520 30.21 -13.56 -14.18
C VAL A 520 29.68 -12.79 -15.39
N TYR A 521 28.43 -12.33 -15.32
CA TYR A 521 27.75 -11.59 -16.38
C TYR A 521 28.54 -10.36 -16.87
N PRO A 522 29.16 -9.53 -16.00
CA PRO A 522 29.94 -8.37 -16.45
C PRO A 522 31.25 -8.71 -17.18
N ILE A 523 31.76 -9.94 -17.07
CA ILE A 523 33.11 -10.36 -17.53
C ILE A 523 33.06 -11.14 -18.85
N ILE A 524 31.87 -11.49 -19.37
CA ILE A 524 31.70 -12.23 -20.65
C ILE A 524 32.28 -11.46 -21.86
N THR A 525 32.67 -10.19 -21.69
CA THR A 525 33.28 -9.33 -22.72
C THR A 525 34.82 -9.26 -22.68
N THR A 526 35.51 -9.88 -21.71
CA THR A 526 36.98 -9.81 -21.59
C THR A 526 37.66 -11.19 -21.64
N VAL A 527 38.96 -11.20 -22.00
CA VAL A 527 39.76 -12.40 -22.29
C VAL A 527 39.93 -13.34 -21.06
N ASP A 528 39.72 -12.83 -19.85
CA ASP A 528 39.84 -13.57 -18.57
C ASP A 528 38.53 -14.20 -18.06
N GLY A 529 37.42 -14.08 -18.82
CA GLY A 529 36.10 -14.56 -18.41
C GLY A 529 35.98 -16.07 -18.12
N GLY A 530 36.98 -16.89 -18.47
CA GLY A 530 36.99 -18.33 -18.24
C GLY A 530 37.26 -18.76 -16.79
N ILE A 531 37.92 -17.93 -15.97
CA ILE A 531 38.42 -18.34 -14.65
C ILE A 531 37.28 -18.59 -13.65
N LEU A 532 36.28 -17.72 -13.60
CA LEU A 532 35.09 -17.88 -12.75
C LEU A 532 33.99 -18.71 -13.44
N LEU A 533 33.93 -18.66 -14.77
CA LEU A 533 32.90 -19.33 -15.55
C LEU A 533 33.03 -20.86 -15.51
N ASN A 534 34.24 -21.41 -15.59
CA ASN A 534 34.44 -22.86 -15.64
C ASN A 534 33.93 -23.58 -14.37
N PRO A 535 34.24 -23.12 -13.13
CA PRO A 535 33.65 -23.71 -11.93
C PRO A 535 32.12 -23.59 -11.89
N VAL A 536 31.57 -22.45 -12.32
CA VAL A 536 30.11 -22.25 -12.37
C VAL A 536 29.45 -23.27 -13.29
N LEU A 537 29.99 -23.51 -14.48
CA LEU A 537 29.49 -24.53 -15.40
C LEU A 537 29.59 -25.93 -14.81
N ALA A 538 30.68 -26.24 -14.12
CA ALA A 538 30.83 -27.52 -13.44
C ALA A 538 29.74 -27.73 -12.37
N TYR A 539 29.42 -26.70 -11.58
CA TYR A 539 28.37 -26.78 -10.56
C TYR A 539 26.97 -26.91 -11.17
N LEU A 540 26.67 -26.15 -12.23
CA LEU A 540 25.40 -26.25 -12.94
C LEU A 540 25.23 -27.61 -13.64
N GLY A 541 26.31 -28.18 -14.18
CA GLY A 541 26.33 -29.52 -14.73
C GLY A 541 26.10 -30.59 -13.66
N GLY A 542 26.69 -30.43 -12.48
CA GLY A 542 26.45 -31.28 -11.30
C GLY A 542 24.98 -31.26 -10.86
N ALA A 543 24.39 -30.06 -10.78
CA ALA A 543 22.96 -29.90 -10.46
C ALA A 543 22.05 -30.60 -11.49
N LEU A 544 22.36 -30.46 -12.78
CA LEU A 544 21.63 -31.10 -13.88
C LEU A 544 21.71 -32.64 -13.82
N SER A 545 22.88 -33.15 -13.44
CA SER A 545 23.11 -34.59 -13.23
C SER A 545 22.29 -35.13 -12.05
N LEU A 546 22.23 -34.38 -10.93
CA LEU A 546 21.40 -34.73 -9.78
C LEU A 546 19.92 -34.76 -10.13
N ILE A 547 19.40 -33.74 -10.82
CA ILE A 547 18.01 -33.68 -11.30
C ILE A 547 17.71 -34.91 -12.15
N SER A 548 18.54 -35.20 -13.15
CA SER A 548 18.36 -36.34 -14.05
C SER A 548 18.37 -37.68 -13.31
N SER A 549 19.25 -37.85 -12.32
CA SER A 549 19.30 -39.07 -11.50
C SER A 549 18.07 -39.23 -10.60
N LEU A 550 17.45 -38.15 -10.13
CA LEU A 550 16.29 -38.21 -9.25
C LEU A 550 15.00 -38.41 -10.04
N SER A 551 14.86 -37.76 -11.19
CA SER A 551 13.73 -37.93 -12.11
C SER A 551 13.59 -39.38 -12.61
N SER A 552 14.71 -40.08 -12.79
CA SER A 552 14.71 -41.50 -13.20
C SER A 552 14.37 -42.49 -12.07
N LYS A 553 14.54 -42.11 -10.79
CA LYS A 553 14.35 -43.01 -9.62
C LYS A 553 12.96 -42.94 -8.98
N GLN A 554 12.08 -42.01 -9.38
CA GLN A 554 10.71 -41.83 -8.85
C GLN A 554 10.61 -41.90 -7.31
N VAL A 555 11.40 -41.08 -6.61
CA VAL A 555 11.37 -41.02 -5.14
C VAL A 555 10.04 -40.41 -4.64
N PRO A 556 9.30 -41.07 -3.73
CA PRO A 556 8.02 -40.57 -3.22
C PRO A 556 8.19 -39.29 -2.38
N ASN A 557 7.22 -38.37 -2.45
CA ASN A 557 7.16 -37.09 -1.70
C ASN A 557 8.23 -36.04 -2.00
N VAL A 558 8.91 -36.13 -3.16
CA VAL A 558 10.01 -35.22 -3.52
C VAL A 558 9.68 -34.28 -4.69
N LYS A 559 8.59 -34.54 -5.41
CA LYS A 559 8.25 -33.89 -6.68
C LYS A 559 8.32 -32.35 -6.63
N SER A 560 7.63 -31.70 -5.69
CA SER A 560 7.63 -30.23 -5.60
C SER A 560 9.01 -29.63 -5.26
N ALA A 561 9.80 -30.29 -4.41
CA ALA A 561 11.15 -29.81 -4.10
C ALA A 561 12.12 -30.01 -5.28
N LEU A 562 11.93 -31.08 -6.06
CA LEU A 562 12.69 -31.36 -7.27
C LEU A 562 12.33 -30.42 -8.42
N ASP A 563 11.05 -30.11 -8.57
CA ASP A 563 10.56 -29.18 -9.58
C ASP A 563 11.13 -27.76 -9.29
N LEU A 564 11.07 -27.30 -8.02
CA LEU A 564 11.71 -26.05 -7.58
C LEU A 564 13.22 -26.02 -7.85
N PHE A 565 13.93 -27.09 -7.51
CA PHE A 565 15.37 -27.21 -7.77
C PHE A 565 15.68 -27.17 -9.28
N THR A 566 14.83 -27.79 -10.09
CA THR A 566 14.94 -27.80 -11.56
C THR A 566 14.75 -26.40 -12.12
N THR A 567 13.68 -25.71 -11.71
CA THR A 567 13.37 -24.34 -12.14
C THR A 567 14.51 -23.38 -11.83
N ARG A 568 15.04 -23.39 -10.59
CA ARG A 568 16.17 -22.54 -10.21
C ARG A 568 17.44 -22.85 -11.00
N THR A 569 17.70 -24.12 -11.29
CA THR A 569 18.83 -24.54 -12.11
C THR A 569 18.73 -24.00 -13.54
N LEU A 570 17.55 -24.09 -14.15
CA LEU A 570 17.31 -23.53 -15.50
C LEU A 570 17.47 -21.99 -15.52
N MET A 571 17.06 -21.29 -14.47
CA MET A 571 17.24 -19.84 -14.35
C MET A 571 18.69 -19.41 -14.17
N ALA A 572 19.49 -20.21 -13.46
CA ALA A 572 20.92 -20.00 -13.35
C ALA A 572 21.57 -20.10 -14.74
N TYR A 573 21.20 -21.11 -15.54
CA TYR A 573 21.63 -21.20 -16.95
C TYR A 573 21.15 -20.01 -17.79
N LYS A 574 19.89 -19.57 -17.64
CA LYS A 574 19.35 -18.38 -18.33
C LYS A 574 20.14 -17.10 -18.02
N SER A 575 20.74 -17.02 -16.82
CA SER A 575 21.55 -15.86 -16.41
C SER A 575 22.94 -15.85 -17.08
N LEU A 576 23.34 -16.92 -17.77
CA LEU A 576 24.51 -16.96 -18.63
C LEU A 576 24.12 -16.45 -20.03
N SER A 577 24.56 -15.24 -20.39
CA SER A 577 24.12 -14.52 -21.61
C SER A 577 24.45 -15.22 -22.94
N ASN A 578 25.41 -16.14 -22.94
CA ASN A 578 25.86 -16.84 -24.16
C ASN A 578 25.54 -18.34 -24.08
N PRO A 579 24.53 -18.82 -24.85
CA PRO A 579 24.11 -20.21 -24.81
C PRO A 579 25.15 -21.20 -25.37
N VAL A 580 26.16 -20.72 -26.10
CA VAL A 580 27.23 -21.57 -26.65
C VAL A 580 28.14 -22.14 -25.55
N VAL A 581 28.21 -21.45 -24.41
CA VAL A 581 29.10 -21.80 -23.29
C VAL A 581 28.74 -23.14 -22.65
N TYR A 582 27.45 -23.51 -22.64
CA TYR A 582 26.95 -24.76 -22.04
C TYR A 582 26.38 -25.72 -23.10
N LYS A 583 27.03 -25.76 -24.27
CA LYS A 583 26.60 -26.59 -25.41
C LYS A 583 26.59 -28.09 -25.08
N SER A 584 27.48 -28.55 -24.20
CA SER A 584 27.53 -29.95 -23.75
C SER A 584 26.27 -30.38 -23.00
N GLU A 585 25.60 -29.45 -22.33
CA GLU A 585 24.43 -29.71 -21.48
C GLU A 585 23.09 -29.52 -22.22
N HIS A 586 23.10 -28.95 -23.43
CA HIS A 586 21.88 -28.64 -24.20
C HIS A 586 20.93 -29.83 -24.36
N GLN A 587 21.47 -31.03 -24.62
CA GLN A 587 20.65 -32.23 -24.80
C GLN A 587 19.91 -32.63 -23.51
N GLN A 588 20.56 -32.52 -22.35
CA GLN A 588 19.94 -32.83 -21.05
C GLN A 588 18.91 -31.77 -20.67
N MET A 589 19.20 -30.48 -20.91
CA MET A 589 18.24 -29.39 -20.71
C MET A 589 17.00 -29.55 -21.58
N LEU A 590 17.17 -29.89 -22.86
CA LEU A 590 16.05 -30.15 -23.78
C LEU A 590 15.22 -31.34 -23.32
N GLN A 591 15.85 -32.43 -22.86
CA GLN A 591 15.14 -33.60 -22.33
C GLN A 591 14.30 -33.27 -21.10
N LEU A 592 14.82 -32.44 -20.19
CA LEU A 592 14.04 -31.91 -19.07
C LEU A 592 12.85 -31.11 -19.62
N CYS A 593 13.09 -30.05 -20.40
CA CYS A 593 12.01 -29.21 -20.95
C CYS A 593 10.99 -29.96 -21.85
N SER A 594 11.29 -31.19 -22.31
CA SER A 594 10.45 -31.99 -23.22
C SER A 594 9.64 -33.10 -22.54
N SER A 595 9.94 -33.48 -21.30
CA SER A 595 9.07 -34.38 -20.53
C SER A 595 7.71 -33.68 -20.28
N PRO A 596 6.59 -34.38 -19.96
CA PRO A 596 5.29 -33.71 -19.75
C PRO A 596 5.31 -32.82 -18.49
N PHE A 597 5.92 -31.66 -18.64
CA PHE A 597 6.03 -30.51 -17.75
C PHE A 597 4.71 -29.70 -17.77
N ARG A 598 3.56 -30.38 -17.90
CA ARG A 598 2.34 -29.71 -18.36
C ARG A 598 1.47 -29.08 -17.27
N ASP A 599 1.68 -29.43 -16.01
CA ASP A 599 0.92 -28.83 -14.90
C ASP A 599 1.82 -28.13 -13.86
N SER A 600 3.00 -28.68 -13.54
CA SER A 600 3.93 -28.09 -12.56
C SER A 600 4.72 -26.91 -13.12
N PHE A 601 5.13 -26.93 -14.40
CA PHE A 601 5.94 -25.85 -15.00
C PHE A 601 5.15 -24.55 -15.15
N GLU A 602 3.87 -24.60 -15.52
CA GLU A 602 3.05 -23.40 -15.60
C GLU A 602 2.72 -22.87 -14.19
N ASP A 603 2.46 -23.74 -13.21
CA ASP A 603 2.18 -23.32 -11.83
C ASP A 603 3.44 -22.91 -11.06
N GLU A 604 4.63 -23.43 -11.40
CA GLU A 604 5.93 -23.08 -10.80
C GLU A 604 6.68 -21.96 -11.53
N LEU A 605 6.54 -21.77 -12.86
CA LEU A 605 6.92 -20.50 -13.50
C LEU A 605 5.96 -19.39 -13.11
N ARG A 606 4.64 -19.65 -13.01
CA ARG A 606 3.74 -18.73 -12.29
C ARG A 606 4.21 -18.55 -10.86
N ALA A 607 4.90 -19.55 -10.28
CA ALA A 607 5.45 -19.45 -8.95
C ALA A 607 6.72 -18.65 -8.74
N PHE A 608 7.52 -18.47 -9.80
CA PHE A 608 8.90 -18.06 -9.64
C PHE A 608 9.33 -16.91 -10.56
N ASP A 609 8.64 -16.65 -11.68
CA ASP A 609 8.95 -15.49 -12.55
C ASP A 609 8.44 -14.14 -11.99
N GLY A 610 8.04 -14.07 -10.72
CA GLY A 610 7.34 -12.89 -10.21
C GLY A 610 6.03 -12.58 -10.96
N GLY A 611 5.56 -13.47 -11.83
CA GLY A 611 4.32 -13.28 -12.57
C GLY A 611 3.13 -13.82 -11.80
N PHE A 612 2.39 -12.95 -11.11
CA PHE A 612 1.01 -13.08 -10.62
C PHE A 612 0.52 -14.38 -9.94
N ASP A 613 1.23 -15.53 -9.87
CA ASP A 613 0.73 -16.79 -9.25
C ASP A 613 1.62 -17.77 -8.30
N GLY A 614 2.74 -17.39 -7.60
CA GLY A 614 3.66 -18.19 -6.71
C GLY A 614 3.81 -18.24 -5.17
N PHE A 615 4.69 -19.17 -4.72
CA PHE A 615 4.78 -19.87 -3.39
C PHE A 615 5.66 -19.24 -2.32
N LEU A 616 6.57 -18.30 -2.59
CA LEU A 616 7.15 -17.44 -1.54
C LEU A 616 7.88 -16.26 -2.20
N PRO A 617 7.69 -15.00 -1.77
CA PRO A 617 8.41 -13.86 -2.34
C PRO A 617 9.90 -13.91 -1.99
N CYS A 618 10.78 -13.76 -3.00
CA CYS A 618 12.21 -13.60 -2.81
C CYS A 618 12.50 -12.25 -2.12
N VAL A 619 13.22 -12.24 -0.99
CA VAL A 619 13.33 -11.03 -0.15
C VAL A 619 14.37 -10.02 -0.63
N TRP A 620 15.10 -10.31 -1.71
CA TRP A 620 16.16 -9.44 -2.26
C TRP A 620 15.96 -9.04 -3.74
N ASP A 621 14.85 -9.41 -4.38
CA ASP A 621 14.51 -8.92 -5.72
C ASP A 621 14.01 -7.46 -5.71
N ASP A 622 14.28 -6.74 -6.80
CA ASP A 622 13.90 -5.33 -7.01
C ASP A 622 12.42 -5.16 -7.41
N GLU A 623 11.88 -6.10 -8.16
CA GLU A 623 10.46 -6.19 -8.51
C GLU A 623 9.73 -7.11 -7.53
N ILE A 624 9.21 -6.55 -6.44
CA ILE A 624 8.40 -7.32 -5.48
C ILE A 624 6.98 -7.47 -6.03
N ASN A 625 6.77 -8.57 -6.74
CA ASN A 625 5.54 -8.81 -7.50
C ASN A 625 4.30 -9.23 -6.66
N SER A 626 3.12 -9.10 -7.30
CA SER A 626 1.78 -9.11 -6.70
C SER A 626 1.13 -10.50 -6.54
N PHE A 627 0.34 -10.66 -5.46
CA PHE A 627 0.15 -11.91 -4.72
C PHE A 627 -0.69 -13.04 -5.38
N PRO A 628 -0.26 -14.30 -5.20
CA PRO A 628 -0.99 -15.51 -5.68
C PRO A 628 -1.61 -16.50 -4.71
N GLN A 629 -0.84 -16.99 -3.74
CA GLN A 629 -1.06 -18.33 -3.20
C GLN A 629 -1.53 -18.32 -1.77
N ALA A 630 -2.43 -17.40 -1.53
CA ALA A 630 -3.14 -17.34 -0.29
C ALA A 630 -4.13 -18.52 -0.09
N ARG A 631 -4.30 -19.46 -1.04
CA ARG A 631 -5.22 -20.60 -0.88
C ARG A 631 -4.73 -21.66 0.12
N SER A 632 -3.44 -22.01 0.11
CA SER A 632 -2.87 -23.05 0.97
C SER A 632 -2.46 -22.52 2.34
N LEU A 633 -1.84 -21.33 2.35
CA LEU A 633 -1.39 -20.56 3.52
C LEU A 633 -2.47 -20.32 4.58
N LEU A 634 -3.73 -20.22 4.16
CA LEU A 634 -4.87 -19.95 5.02
C LEU A 634 -5.52 -21.21 5.62
N GLY A 635 -5.20 -22.40 5.09
CA GLY A 635 -5.63 -23.67 5.69
C GLY A 635 -4.88 -24.01 6.97
N ASP A 636 -3.62 -23.59 7.07
CA ASP A 636 -2.72 -23.92 8.19
C ASP A 636 -2.76 -22.90 9.35
N LEU A 637 -3.46 -21.77 9.20
CA LEU A 637 -3.61 -20.71 10.23
C LEU A 637 -4.60 -21.07 11.36
N THR A 638 -4.93 -22.36 11.53
CA THR A 638 -5.90 -22.82 12.50
C THR A 638 -5.21 -23.31 13.78
N THR A 639 -4.77 -22.39 14.64
CA THR A 639 -4.78 -22.50 16.12
C THR A 639 -4.13 -21.30 16.80
N SER A 640 -4.65 -20.96 17.99
CA SER A 640 -4.22 -19.87 18.89
C SER A 640 -4.44 -18.45 18.35
N THR A 641 -5.43 -17.76 18.93
CA THR A 641 -5.89 -16.39 18.64
C THR A 641 -4.80 -15.30 18.65
N ASP A 642 -3.61 -15.58 19.18
CA ASP A 642 -2.48 -14.65 19.29
C ASP A 642 -1.52 -14.71 18.06
N MET A 643 -1.39 -15.90 17.46
CA MET A 643 -0.57 -16.10 16.25
C MET A 643 -1.25 -15.57 14.99
N SER A 644 -2.59 -15.64 14.95
CA SER A 644 -3.41 -15.07 13.88
C SER A 644 -3.33 -13.54 13.81
N TYR A 645 -3.25 -12.88 14.97
CA TYR A 645 -3.04 -11.43 15.09
C TYR A 645 -1.71 -11.03 14.47
N THR A 646 -0.66 -11.71 14.91
CA THR A 646 0.72 -11.50 14.51
C THR A 646 0.96 -11.70 13.01
N ALA A 647 0.44 -12.79 12.46
CA ALA A 647 0.51 -13.05 11.03
C ALA A 647 -0.29 -12.03 10.21
N SER A 648 -1.41 -11.51 10.73
CA SER A 648 -2.23 -10.52 10.03
C SER A 648 -1.55 -9.16 9.91
N VAL A 649 -0.85 -8.71 10.96
CA VAL A 649 -0.14 -7.41 10.98
C VAL A 649 1.09 -7.45 10.08
N ALA A 650 1.90 -8.52 10.18
CA ALA A 650 3.07 -8.73 9.32
C ALA A 650 2.68 -8.89 7.83
N LEU A 651 1.69 -9.72 7.52
CA LEU A 651 1.21 -9.87 6.14
C LEU A 651 0.60 -8.56 5.61
N SER A 652 -0.01 -7.76 6.49
CA SER A 652 -0.55 -6.45 6.12
C SER A 652 0.57 -5.47 5.77
N LEU A 653 1.58 -5.29 6.63
CA LEU A 653 2.69 -4.36 6.42
C LEU A 653 3.57 -4.74 5.21
N GLY A 654 3.77 -6.03 4.96
CA GLY A 654 4.39 -6.52 3.73
C GLY A 654 3.60 -6.18 2.46
N CYS A 655 2.26 -6.12 2.52
CA CYS A 655 1.39 -5.73 1.40
C CYS A 655 1.34 -4.20 1.15
N ILE A 656 1.63 -3.40 2.17
CA ILE A 656 1.54 -1.93 2.19
C ILE A 656 2.66 -1.29 1.36
N HIS A 657 3.91 -1.70 1.58
CA HIS A 657 5.06 -1.14 0.87
C HIS A 657 5.04 -1.45 -0.63
N ARG A 658 4.50 -2.62 -1.03
CA ARG A 658 4.37 -3.01 -2.46
C ARG A 658 3.44 -2.08 -3.26
N ARG A 659 2.52 -1.38 -2.60
CA ARG A 659 1.55 -0.47 -3.26
C ARG A 659 2.04 0.97 -3.34
N LEU A 660 2.84 1.43 -2.37
CA LEU A 660 3.43 2.77 -2.40
C LEU A 660 4.50 2.88 -3.51
N PHE A 661 5.31 1.84 -3.71
CA PHE A 661 6.33 1.83 -4.77
C PHE A 661 5.78 1.82 -6.21
N HIS A 662 4.58 1.26 -6.42
CA HIS A 662 3.94 1.25 -7.74
C HIS A 662 3.29 2.58 -8.12
N TYR A 663 3.01 3.46 -7.15
CA TYR A 663 2.45 4.79 -7.42
C TYR A 663 3.53 5.85 -7.64
N ASP A 664 4.68 5.76 -6.95
CA ASP A 664 5.77 6.73 -7.12
C ASP A 664 6.60 6.53 -8.40
N THR A 665 6.55 5.34 -9.02
CA THR A 665 7.18 5.09 -10.34
C THR A 665 6.30 5.47 -11.53
N LEU A 666 5.04 5.85 -11.32
CA LEU A 666 4.14 6.39 -12.36
C LEU A 666 3.96 7.91 -12.23
N ALA A 667 4.64 8.56 -11.28
CA ALA A 667 4.57 9.99 -11.03
C ALA A 667 5.90 10.74 -11.28
N LEU A 668 6.86 10.11 -11.96
CA LEU A 668 8.06 10.76 -12.53
C LEU A 668 8.05 10.67 -14.06
#